data_AF-A0A0U3P7N3-F1
#
_entry.id   AF-A0A0U3P7N3-F1
#
_cell.length_a   1.000
_cell.length_b   1.000
_cell.length_c   1.000
_cell.angle_alpha   90.00
_cell.angle_beta   90.00
_cell.angle_gamma   90.00
#
_symmetry.space_group_name_H-M   'P 1'
#
loop_
_entity.id
_entity.type
_entity.pdbx_description
1 polymer ?
#
loop_
_entity_poly.entity_id
_entity_poly.type
_entity_poly.pdbx_seq_one_letter_code
_entity_poly.pdbx_strand_id
1 'polypeptide(L)'
;MALLTTLTTVVAVPTATLVKTSEGSETKQQNDANNAKLARQNLISQNSNVFVNYTVNSNKLTSMTNTPILNKFINFLETNFYFIDLKSAYNDSATPNQKVAIENVATWLGKKGDYTFGPMNINQMVAAATANLPDSVTDEQMNTTILDFTTIQNTEITVLLNATYAKWIMTMEGTENGHQWGFMNPENGQYMFPALVPGTNGLVYDKTDNDMNHPKYGLFNLISRFHTDLNNGKPARFIEPYLNPTTSSDIERTFHDYQTWGKTQFSYYAQQILDQFKTFYYGFADINQSNNDLWSNYLNKETLNPISSIDELIGQWTNEMKDQKWDGVSVLNFLCSTGVWDNLTPEKAADIDTKIIPVEWRDSENFAIYRSINMSTFVISTRSLYEEFLTKRYFGYDDPSSTFNVSQYFSGSPLQIVSEDAFRATFTHSYSTFQALSQFYSWTPDYDTYNFIETEKFNEYIRNQQESLQKDIQSIINIVEDSYYGFGGLLGNRLTTYIFRGIYDLNQQLNAFELTLYYVENLPTTSAEFPGAWESKTIMQELISNPDMGTADWIKDQQQKLLTKITDIVNEVQDRYYGWISKEAGQGILVTSIDRLLVHVEQGTQLTPEEIAATINKTSLPTDVENLWNVAKFLNSINNVDDVNTFLNNQAINIFYQIQRILPLLTPSYFGFNPSSSLVTNSIAQTIMFHHEQNSELTLHDIVLAFKNGIQEQAPGFPQKYAVITFMTQITSDNKDLQAFLDDQKQQIVNQFTIIINRILPSYYGFENLADNPISDYVLKGQTYGEKPDPVALAQFFIDNFQPSQTELQHKWLANGYFQIIIEDGTLINRFLADQDSTLQNKFWQPILEEISNVYFGYITGITSVVTETILLPVKNGEALDSNALLTIFKNNVANNVVNFPASYAVANWFADLISKNKIDGEFGTQEKNALISDIDNSLTQYKNSNWGYNIMMPAYFDHYFLTPDGKSTLPVSDIANNIIFDAKSEWGGEQRIYVFFNSQNVGHVFFDLSVYAQQQTECLKNDLSNILIILNQGYKHKDFTFNQTSLPFAGAEHIWTFFNTKNGSTIGLPTDVDSLYNLFKGQIAETNLVNDKVGFSQIASYLNSLYTNVKGNIVANGELLNWLNWENQ
;
A
#
# COMPACT_ATOMS: atom_id res chain seq x y z
N MET A 1 50.07 25.15 16.94
CA MET A 1 51.19 24.49 16.25
C MET A 1 51.48 25.34 15.01
N ALA A 2 52.33 26.36 15.14
CA ALA A 2 53.79 26.33 14.95
C ALA A 2 54.16 26.23 13.46
N LEU A 3 54.94 27.11 12.84
CA LEU A 3 55.76 28.24 13.31
C LEU A 3 56.36 28.95 12.06
N LEU A 4 56.62 30.27 12.16
CA LEU A 4 57.71 31.07 11.54
C LEU A 4 57.69 31.34 10.01
N THR A 5 58.06 32.54 9.50
CA THR A 5 59.01 33.54 10.03
C THR A 5 58.59 34.98 9.73
N THR A 6 58.67 35.81 10.77
CA THR A 6 58.72 37.28 10.83
C THR A 6 60.16 37.81 10.83
N LEU A 7 60.37 39.06 10.41
CA LEU A 7 61.36 40.08 10.87
C LEU A 7 61.05 41.37 10.04
N THR A 8 60.96 42.62 10.51
CA THR A 8 61.22 43.27 11.81
C THR A 8 60.67 44.72 11.81
N THR A 9 59.93 45.06 12.87
CA THR A 9 59.95 46.25 13.76
C THR A 9 60.15 47.71 13.29
N VAL A 10 59.37 48.55 13.96
CA VAL A 10 59.26 50.02 13.99
C VAL A 10 60.07 50.63 15.17
N VAL A 11 60.20 51.97 15.19
CA VAL A 11 60.52 52.95 16.29
C VAL A 11 62.02 53.04 16.69
N ALA A 12 62.69 54.17 16.98
CA ALA A 12 62.34 55.53 17.45
C ALA A 12 63.48 56.59 17.25
N VAL A 13 63.09 57.88 17.21
CA VAL A 13 63.67 59.19 17.68
C VAL A 13 64.89 59.08 18.64
N PRO A 14 65.87 60.04 18.83
CA PRO A 14 65.66 61.51 18.88
C PRO A 14 66.82 62.53 18.61
N THR A 15 66.43 63.82 18.58
CA THR A 15 67.14 65.05 19.06
C THR A 15 68.50 65.46 18.49
N ALA A 16 68.56 66.59 17.75
CA ALA A 16 68.92 67.95 18.21
C ALA A 16 70.41 68.24 17.91
N THR A 17 70.89 69.43 17.48
CA THR A 17 70.44 70.81 17.65
C THR A 17 71.34 71.72 16.77
N LEU A 18 70.88 72.97 16.51
CA LEU A 18 71.69 74.22 16.37
C LEU A 18 72.51 74.36 15.04
N VAL A 19 72.51 75.47 14.27
CA VAL A 19 72.57 76.91 14.57
C VAL A 19 72.18 77.78 13.34
N LYS A 20 71.26 78.74 13.57
CA LYS A 20 71.12 80.17 13.14
C LYS A 20 71.23 80.71 11.68
N THR A 21 70.27 81.64 11.45
CA THR A 21 70.30 82.98 10.78
C THR A 21 70.43 83.02 9.25
N SER A 22 69.80 83.91 8.48
CA SER A 22 68.94 85.11 8.67
C SER A 22 68.51 85.65 7.29
N GLU A 23 67.46 86.49 7.26
CA GLU A 23 67.15 87.56 6.25
C GLU A 23 66.83 87.12 4.81
N GLY A 24 65.79 87.61 4.12
CA GLY A 24 65.35 89.00 3.86
C GLY A 24 65.40 89.16 2.32
N SER A 25 64.29 89.11 1.57
CA SER A 25 63.30 90.17 1.29
C SER A 25 63.86 91.45 0.64
N GLU A 26 63.23 91.85 -0.48
CA GLU A 26 63.16 93.22 -1.03
C GLU A 26 64.41 93.72 -1.81
N THR A 27 64.33 94.52 -2.87
CA THR A 27 63.22 95.31 -3.46
C THR A 27 63.61 95.80 -4.86
N LYS A 28 62.57 96.26 -5.57
CA LYS A 28 62.57 97.33 -6.60
C LYS A 28 63.00 96.94 -8.01
N GLN A 29 62.04 96.75 -8.91
CA GLN A 29 61.19 97.78 -9.55
C GLN A 29 61.94 98.54 -10.65
N GLN A 30 61.17 98.87 -11.69
CA GLN A 30 61.40 99.95 -12.64
C GLN A 30 62.34 99.66 -13.79
N ASN A 31 61.71 99.45 -14.95
CA ASN A 31 62.04 99.94 -16.29
C ASN A 31 61.87 98.79 -17.28
N ASP A 32 60.65 98.21 -17.40
CA ASP A 32 59.56 98.83 -18.16
C ASP A 32 60.08 99.73 -19.30
N ALA A 33 59.54 99.56 -20.50
CA ALA A 33 59.68 100.51 -21.61
C ALA A 33 60.87 100.39 -22.59
N ASN A 34 61.87 99.52 -22.42
CA ASN A 34 63.04 99.54 -23.33
C ASN A 34 62.96 98.75 -24.65
N ASN A 35 61.96 97.90 -24.87
CA ASN A 35 61.74 97.27 -26.20
C ASN A 35 60.61 97.91 -27.01
N ALA A 36 60.05 99.02 -26.52
CA ALA A 36 59.45 100.07 -27.37
C ALA A 36 60.52 100.83 -28.21
N LYS A 37 61.80 100.43 -28.12
CA LYS A 37 62.96 101.11 -28.73
C LYS A 37 63.39 100.60 -30.11
N LEU A 38 62.69 99.65 -30.74
CA LEU A 38 63.03 99.25 -32.13
C LEU A 38 62.02 99.64 -33.21
N ALA A 39 60.85 100.17 -32.85
CA ALA A 39 59.80 100.52 -33.82
C ALA A 39 59.74 102.02 -34.23
N ARG A 40 60.67 102.88 -33.76
CA ARG A 40 60.62 104.33 -34.02
C ARG A 40 61.83 104.97 -34.73
N GLN A 41 62.82 104.22 -35.20
CA GLN A 41 63.98 104.80 -35.91
C GLN A 41 64.18 104.34 -37.36
N ASN A 42 63.35 103.44 -37.89
CA ASN A 42 63.44 102.99 -39.29
C ASN A 42 62.41 103.62 -40.24
N LEU A 43 61.69 104.67 -39.82
CA LEU A 43 60.86 105.46 -40.70
C LEU A 43 61.28 106.93 -40.67
N ILE A 44 62.08 107.27 -41.69
CA ILE A 44 62.01 108.53 -42.45
C ILE A 44 62.90 109.66 -41.94
N SER A 45 64.19 109.35 -42.06
CA SER A 45 65.03 110.16 -42.92
C SER A 45 64.48 110.07 -44.34
N GLN A 46 63.84 111.10 -44.89
CA GLN A 46 63.69 111.42 -46.32
C GLN A 46 62.50 112.37 -46.52
N ASN A 47 62.77 113.68 -46.41
CA ASN A 47 62.23 114.69 -47.32
C ASN A 47 62.96 116.00 -47.06
N SER A 48 64.17 116.05 -47.62
CA SER A 48 65.02 117.21 -47.73
C SER A 48 64.50 118.17 -48.79
N ASN A 49 64.67 119.47 -48.55
CA ASN A 49 65.02 120.50 -49.53
C ASN A 49 64.18 120.60 -50.82
N VAL A 50 63.30 121.61 -50.91
CA VAL A 50 63.13 122.38 -52.15
C VAL A 50 63.07 123.88 -51.83
N PHE A 51 63.97 124.59 -52.50
CA PHE A 51 64.20 126.04 -52.64
C PHE A 51 62.92 126.79 -53.12
N VAL A 52 62.80 128.13 -53.14
CA VAL A 52 63.55 129.07 -53.99
C VAL A 52 63.28 130.54 -53.57
N ASN A 53 64.36 131.32 -53.60
CA ASN A 53 64.46 132.78 -53.61
C ASN A 53 63.37 133.52 -54.40
N TYR A 54 62.90 134.67 -53.89
CA TYR A 54 62.75 135.85 -54.74
C TYR A 54 63.19 137.10 -53.99
N THR A 55 64.26 137.69 -54.52
CA THR A 55 64.82 138.98 -54.11
C THR A 55 64.30 140.07 -55.07
N VAL A 56 64.06 141.26 -54.50
CA VAL A 56 64.12 142.61 -55.11
C VAL A 56 62.98 143.02 -56.05
N ASN A 57 62.07 143.92 -55.63
CA ASN A 57 62.26 145.39 -55.63
C ASN A 57 60.92 146.13 -55.36
N SER A 58 60.90 147.05 -54.40
CA SER A 58 60.63 148.48 -54.67
C SER A 58 60.46 149.27 -53.36
N ASN A 59 61.17 150.40 -53.30
CA ASN A 59 61.14 151.39 -52.24
C ASN A 59 59.85 152.21 -52.22
N LYS A 60 59.28 152.43 -51.01
CA LYS A 60 58.79 153.71 -50.42
C LYS A 60 57.58 153.45 -49.51
N LEU A 61 57.75 153.57 -48.19
CA LEU A 61 57.08 154.59 -47.36
C LEU A 61 57.67 154.56 -45.93
N THR A 62 58.60 155.49 -45.71
CA THR A 62 58.81 156.33 -44.51
C THR A 62 58.39 155.84 -43.11
N SER A 63 59.41 155.65 -42.26
CA SER A 63 59.53 156.11 -40.86
C SER A 63 58.30 156.11 -39.96
N MET A 64 58.24 155.15 -39.04
CA MET A 64 57.83 155.43 -37.65
C MET A 64 58.81 154.76 -36.69
N THR A 65 59.38 155.57 -35.82
CA THR A 65 60.17 155.22 -34.66
C THR A 65 59.33 154.36 -33.70
N ASN A 66 59.45 153.02 -33.77
CA ASN A 66 58.89 152.16 -32.73
C ASN A 66 59.73 152.33 -31.46
N THR A 67 59.09 152.78 -30.38
CA THR A 67 59.69 152.86 -29.05
C THR A 67 59.96 151.45 -28.51
N PRO A 68 61.00 151.25 -27.67
CA PRO A 68 61.33 149.95 -27.08
C PRO A 68 60.15 149.27 -26.37
N ILE A 69 59.22 150.07 -25.82
CA ILE A 69 58.04 149.61 -25.09
C ILE A 69 56.99 148.97 -26.01
N LEU A 70 56.72 149.56 -27.18
CA LEU A 70 55.81 148.97 -28.17
C LEU A 70 56.33 147.63 -28.69
N ASN A 71 57.63 147.54 -29.00
CA ASN A 71 58.23 146.27 -29.43
C ASN A 71 58.16 145.20 -28.32
N LYS A 72 58.29 145.60 -27.04
CA LYS A 72 58.15 144.71 -25.90
C LYS A 72 56.73 144.14 -25.78
N PHE A 73 55.72 144.99 -25.95
CA PHE A 73 54.33 144.56 -25.91
C PHE A 73 53.97 143.67 -27.10
N ILE A 74 54.42 144.01 -28.31
CA ILE A 74 54.26 143.15 -29.50
C ILE A 74 54.89 141.78 -29.28
N ASN A 75 56.11 141.73 -28.73
CA ASN A 75 56.77 140.46 -28.43
C ASN A 75 55.97 139.63 -27.40
N PHE A 76 55.38 140.27 -26.38
CA PHE A 76 54.46 139.59 -25.47
C PHE A 76 53.23 139.01 -26.20
N LEU A 77 52.60 139.79 -27.09
CA LEU A 77 51.43 139.36 -27.87
C LEU A 77 51.73 138.18 -28.81
N GLU A 78 52.96 138.11 -29.34
CA GLU A 78 53.40 137.04 -30.24
C GLU A 78 53.81 135.75 -29.51
N THR A 79 54.22 135.85 -28.24
CA THR A 79 54.87 134.72 -27.54
C THR A 79 54.09 134.18 -26.35
N ASN A 80 53.40 135.02 -25.60
CA ASN A 80 52.84 134.67 -24.28
C ASN A 80 51.37 135.06 -24.10
N PHE A 81 50.75 135.65 -25.13
CA PHE A 81 49.33 135.96 -25.12
C PHE A 81 48.52 134.81 -25.75
N TYR A 82 47.47 134.38 -25.06
CA TYR A 82 46.56 133.32 -25.51
C TYR A 82 45.11 133.84 -25.51
N PHE A 83 44.33 133.46 -26.52
CA PHE A 83 42.90 133.81 -26.57
C PHE A 83 42.11 132.91 -25.63
N ILE A 84 41.94 133.39 -24.39
CA ILE A 84 41.11 132.76 -23.35
C ILE A 84 40.10 133.77 -22.80
N ASP A 85 38.92 133.27 -22.45
CA ASP A 85 37.85 134.07 -21.88
C ASP A 85 38.14 134.38 -20.41
N LEU A 86 38.54 135.62 -20.12
CA LEU A 86 38.85 136.07 -18.77
C LEU A 86 37.69 136.82 -18.11
N LYS A 87 36.49 136.83 -18.72
CA LYS A 87 35.37 137.64 -18.20
C LYS A 87 34.91 137.19 -16.81
N SER A 88 34.80 135.89 -16.58
CA SER A 88 34.46 135.38 -15.24
C SER A 88 35.61 135.64 -14.27
N ALA A 89 36.85 135.38 -14.70
CA ALA A 89 38.02 135.61 -13.87
C ALA A 89 38.17 137.08 -13.43
N TYR A 90 37.96 138.02 -14.35
CA TYR A 90 37.96 139.46 -14.06
C TYR A 90 36.91 139.83 -13.00
N ASN A 91 35.74 139.19 -12.99
CA ASN A 91 34.70 139.46 -12.00
C ASN A 91 35.00 138.77 -10.66
N ASP A 92 35.42 137.51 -10.71
CA ASP A 92 35.31 136.58 -9.59
C ASP A 92 36.65 136.21 -8.94
N SER A 93 37.78 136.22 -9.67
CA SER A 93 39.07 135.66 -9.21
C SER A 93 40.30 136.57 -9.37
N ALA A 94 40.26 137.61 -10.21
CA ALA A 94 41.40 138.49 -10.49
C ALA A 94 41.66 139.50 -9.36
N THR A 95 42.92 139.64 -8.95
CA THR A 95 43.36 140.67 -8.00
C THR A 95 43.27 142.08 -8.61
N PRO A 96 43.22 143.17 -7.81
CA PRO A 96 43.12 144.52 -8.34
C PRO A 96 44.17 144.88 -9.40
N ASN A 97 45.43 144.47 -9.20
CA ASN A 97 46.50 144.69 -10.18
C ASN A 97 46.30 143.88 -11.46
N GLN A 98 45.83 142.64 -11.36
CA GLN A 98 45.48 141.81 -12.53
C GLN A 98 44.28 142.36 -13.29
N LYS A 99 43.27 142.92 -12.62
CA LYS A 99 42.14 143.60 -13.27
C LYS A 99 42.63 144.82 -14.06
N VAL A 100 43.48 145.64 -13.46
CA VAL A 100 44.13 146.77 -14.15
C VAL A 100 44.97 146.28 -15.33
N ALA A 101 45.69 145.17 -15.19
CA ALA A 101 46.47 144.60 -16.29
C ALA A 101 45.57 144.10 -17.44
N ILE A 102 44.46 143.42 -17.13
CA ILE A 102 43.44 142.99 -18.10
C ILE A 102 42.84 144.19 -18.82
N GLU A 103 42.46 145.24 -18.08
CA GLU A 103 41.93 146.49 -18.64
C GLU A 103 42.93 147.18 -19.56
N ASN A 104 44.21 147.24 -19.14
CA ASN A 104 45.27 147.85 -19.92
C ASN A 104 45.53 147.06 -21.20
N VAL A 105 45.74 145.73 -21.12
CA VAL A 105 45.96 144.87 -22.31
C VAL A 105 44.76 144.91 -23.24
N ALA A 106 43.53 144.85 -22.72
CA ALA A 106 42.32 144.99 -23.53
C ALA A 106 42.23 146.36 -24.18
N THR A 107 42.52 147.44 -23.46
CA THR A 107 42.52 148.81 -24.02
C THR A 107 43.60 148.98 -25.08
N TRP A 108 44.82 148.47 -24.84
CA TRP A 108 45.95 148.53 -25.79
C TRP A 108 45.71 147.67 -27.02
N LEU A 109 44.89 146.61 -26.93
CA LEU A 109 44.41 145.86 -28.08
C LEU A 109 43.13 146.43 -28.72
N GLY A 110 42.66 147.60 -28.28
CA GLY A 110 41.45 148.24 -28.82
C GLY A 110 40.13 147.55 -28.43
N LYS A 111 40.18 146.64 -27.45
CA LYS A 111 39.07 145.85 -26.91
C LYS A 111 38.59 146.32 -25.53
N LYS A 112 38.67 147.62 -25.26
CA LYS A 112 38.29 148.18 -23.96
C LYS A 112 36.88 147.72 -23.55
N GLY A 113 36.77 146.97 -22.45
CA GLY A 113 35.52 146.41 -21.91
C GLY A 113 35.16 145.00 -22.40
N ASP A 114 35.90 144.43 -23.35
CA ASP A 114 35.78 143.02 -23.76
C ASP A 114 36.94 142.19 -23.18
N TYR A 115 36.69 141.56 -22.04
CA TYR A 115 37.65 140.69 -21.36
C TYR A 115 37.55 139.22 -21.79
N THR A 116 36.73 138.91 -22.80
CA THR A 116 36.66 137.55 -23.36
C THR A 116 37.82 137.25 -24.32
N PHE A 117 38.60 138.29 -24.67
CA PHE A 117 39.71 138.26 -25.62
C PHE A 117 39.43 137.36 -26.82
N GLY A 118 38.37 137.69 -27.59
CA GLY A 118 38.05 136.93 -28.80
C GLY A 118 39.24 136.87 -29.79
N PRO A 119 39.36 135.82 -30.61
CA PRO A 119 40.53 135.63 -31.48
C PRO A 119 40.78 136.79 -32.44
N MET A 120 42.03 137.24 -32.54
CA MET A 120 42.55 138.25 -33.48
C MET A 120 43.80 137.69 -34.16
N ASN A 121 44.03 137.99 -35.44
CA ASN A 121 45.30 137.58 -36.05
C ASN A 121 46.44 138.51 -35.62
N ILE A 122 47.69 138.07 -35.83
CA ILE A 122 48.87 138.79 -35.33
C ILE A 122 48.97 140.22 -35.86
N ASN A 123 48.67 140.43 -37.15
CA ASN A 123 48.71 141.76 -37.77
C ASN A 123 47.67 142.72 -37.16
N GLN A 124 46.48 142.22 -36.83
CA GLN A 124 45.43 143.00 -36.17
C GLN A 124 45.85 143.38 -34.74
N MET A 125 46.50 142.48 -34.01
CA MET A 125 46.98 142.77 -32.65
C MET A 125 48.10 143.81 -32.65
N VAL A 126 49.07 143.69 -33.56
CA VAL A 126 50.16 144.66 -33.70
C VAL A 126 49.62 146.03 -34.10
N ALA A 127 48.73 146.11 -35.09
CA ALA A 127 48.11 147.36 -35.51
C ALA A 127 47.30 148.02 -34.37
N ALA A 128 46.57 147.22 -33.59
CA ALA A 128 45.84 147.73 -32.43
C ALA A 128 46.78 148.23 -31.33
N ALA A 129 47.86 147.50 -31.05
CA ALA A 129 48.89 147.93 -30.09
C ALA A 129 49.56 149.24 -30.51
N THR A 130 49.94 149.39 -31.79
CA THR A 130 50.52 150.63 -32.30
C THR A 130 49.56 151.81 -32.19
N ALA A 131 48.26 151.58 -32.39
CA ALA A 131 47.26 152.64 -32.34
C ALA A 131 46.86 153.04 -30.91
N ASN A 132 46.84 152.10 -29.97
CA ASN A 132 46.20 152.30 -28.66
C ASN A 132 47.17 152.24 -27.46
N LEU A 133 48.43 151.81 -27.63
CA LEU A 133 49.42 151.84 -26.56
C LEU A 133 49.91 153.28 -26.34
N PRO A 134 49.66 153.92 -25.18
CA PRO A 134 50.06 155.31 -24.97
C PRO A 134 51.58 155.45 -24.86
N ASP A 135 52.17 156.48 -25.47
CA ASP A 135 53.60 156.79 -25.38
C ASP A 135 54.07 157.07 -23.93
N SER A 136 53.13 157.34 -23.00
CA SER A 136 53.40 157.60 -21.58
C SER A 136 53.63 156.35 -20.74
N VAL A 137 53.37 155.15 -21.26
CA VAL A 137 53.60 153.91 -20.50
C VAL A 137 55.09 153.78 -20.23
N THR A 138 55.47 153.60 -18.96
CA THR A 138 56.88 153.38 -18.59
C THR A 138 57.25 151.91 -18.75
N ASP A 139 58.56 151.63 -18.85
CA ASP A 139 59.04 150.25 -19.01
C ASP A 139 58.69 149.39 -17.78
N GLU A 140 58.66 149.99 -16.59
CA GLU A 140 58.21 149.36 -15.35
C GLU A 140 56.71 149.03 -15.42
N GLN A 141 55.86 149.99 -15.80
CA GLN A 141 54.42 149.77 -15.92
C GLN A 141 54.09 148.72 -17.00
N MET A 142 54.83 148.68 -18.11
CA MET A 142 54.71 147.65 -19.14
C MET A 142 55.06 146.26 -18.60
N ASN A 143 56.20 146.12 -17.91
CA ASN A 143 56.63 144.84 -17.36
C ASN A 143 55.63 144.32 -16.30
N THR A 144 55.16 145.19 -15.40
CA THR A 144 54.16 144.81 -14.38
C THR A 144 52.85 144.39 -15.04
N THR A 145 52.38 145.13 -16.05
CA THR A 145 51.15 144.79 -16.77
C THR A 145 51.26 143.45 -17.49
N ILE A 146 52.37 143.18 -18.20
CA ILE A 146 52.62 141.89 -18.85
C ILE A 146 52.66 140.75 -17.84
N LEU A 147 53.37 140.94 -16.72
CA LEU A 147 53.50 139.92 -15.68
C LEU A 147 52.16 139.56 -15.05
N ASP A 148 51.40 140.57 -14.61
CA ASP A 148 50.11 140.37 -13.96
C ASP A 148 49.09 139.76 -14.92
N PHE A 149 49.07 140.20 -16.19
CA PHE A 149 48.21 139.63 -17.21
C PHE A 149 48.53 138.17 -17.52
N THR A 150 49.81 137.84 -17.72
CA THR A 150 50.25 136.45 -18.01
C THR A 150 49.89 135.52 -16.85
N THR A 151 50.03 136.00 -15.61
CA THR A 151 49.72 135.22 -14.41
C THR A 151 48.26 134.82 -14.33
N ILE A 152 47.33 135.76 -14.53
CA ILE A 152 45.89 135.46 -14.48
C ILE A 152 45.44 134.62 -15.68
N GLN A 153 46.00 134.88 -16.87
CA GLN A 153 45.73 134.10 -18.08
C GLN A 153 46.12 132.61 -17.90
N ASN A 154 47.32 132.34 -17.37
CA ASN A 154 47.78 130.97 -17.16
C ASN A 154 46.96 130.22 -16.11
N THR A 155 46.52 130.92 -15.06
CA THR A 155 45.65 130.33 -14.01
C THR A 155 44.34 129.81 -14.61
N GLU A 156 43.69 130.61 -15.46
CA GLU A 156 42.43 130.23 -16.08
C GLU A 156 42.61 129.13 -17.15
N ILE A 157 43.74 129.10 -17.86
CA ILE A 157 44.07 127.99 -18.78
C ILE A 157 44.15 126.66 -18.01
N THR A 158 44.82 126.64 -16.85
CA THR A 158 44.92 125.44 -16.00
C THR A 158 43.56 124.97 -15.50
N VAL A 159 42.66 125.89 -15.09
CA VAL A 159 41.29 125.56 -14.68
C VAL A 159 40.52 124.92 -15.84
N LEU A 160 40.62 125.49 -17.04
CA LEU A 160 39.94 125.00 -18.24
C LEU A 160 40.41 123.59 -18.64
N LEU A 161 41.72 123.32 -18.59
CA LEU A 161 42.29 122.00 -18.86
C LEU A 161 41.79 120.93 -17.87
N ASN A 162 41.81 121.23 -16.57
CA ASN A 162 41.38 120.29 -15.54
C ASN A 162 39.88 119.92 -15.65
N ALA A 163 39.02 120.91 -15.93
CA ALA A 163 37.58 120.67 -16.12
C ALA A 163 37.30 119.83 -17.38
N THR A 164 38.18 119.92 -18.37
CA THR A 164 38.08 119.22 -19.65
C THR A 164 38.49 117.74 -19.52
N TYR A 165 39.56 117.44 -18.78
CA TYR A 165 40.02 116.05 -18.54
C TYR A 165 38.96 115.14 -17.91
N ALA A 166 37.99 115.69 -17.18
CA ALA A 166 36.91 114.93 -16.54
C ALA A 166 35.82 114.45 -17.51
N LYS A 167 35.75 114.99 -18.74
CA LYS A 167 34.68 114.71 -19.72
C LYS A 167 35.11 113.81 -20.87
N TRP A 168 36.36 113.32 -20.89
CA TRP A 168 36.94 112.62 -22.03
C TRP A 168 36.97 111.08 -21.83
N ILE A 169 36.62 110.30 -22.87
CA ILE A 169 36.53 108.82 -22.86
C ILE A 169 37.70 108.17 -23.62
N MET A 170 38.37 107.17 -23.04
CA MET A 170 39.50 106.46 -23.68
C MET A 170 39.08 105.67 -24.93
N THR A 171 39.81 105.84 -26.03
CA THR A 171 39.66 105.04 -27.26
C THR A 171 40.98 104.38 -27.65
N MET A 172 40.92 103.27 -28.38
CA MET A 172 42.08 102.50 -28.85
C MET A 172 41.98 102.34 -30.36
N GLU A 173 43.01 102.76 -31.10
CA GLU A 173 43.13 102.51 -32.55
C GLU A 173 44.37 101.66 -32.83
N GLY A 174 44.29 100.81 -33.85
CA GLY A 174 45.42 100.03 -34.36
C GLY A 174 46.30 100.86 -35.29
N THR A 175 47.61 100.83 -35.06
CA THR A 175 48.62 101.33 -35.99
C THR A 175 49.49 100.16 -36.48
N GLU A 176 50.28 100.38 -37.54
CA GLU A 176 51.19 99.36 -38.11
C GLU A 176 52.20 98.79 -37.10
N ASN A 177 52.47 99.48 -35.98
CA ASN A 177 53.36 99.05 -34.91
C ASN A 177 52.64 98.63 -33.61
N GLY A 178 51.31 98.47 -33.65
CA GLY A 178 50.47 98.07 -32.51
C GLY A 178 49.38 99.09 -32.15
N HIS A 179 48.60 98.81 -31.11
CA HIS A 179 47.52 99.69 -30.65
C HIS A 179 48.06 100.85 -29.81
N GLN A 180 47.60 102.08 -30.08
CA GLN A 180 47.95 103.26 -29.28
C GLN A 180 46.69 103.92 -28.69
N TRP A 181 46.78 104.36 -27.44
CA TRP A 181 45.72 105.07 -26.73
C TRP A 181 45.85 106.59 -26.94
N GLY A 182 44.78 107.26 -27.38
CA GLY A 182 44.73 108.71 -27.57
C GLY A 182 43.34 109.21 -27.98
N PHE A 183 43.07 110.51 -27.79
CA PHE A 183 41.80 111.14 -28.20
C PHE A 183 41.92 111.69 -29.62
N MET A 184 40.99 111.33 -30.49
CA MET A 184 40.89 111.81 -31.87
C MET A 184 39.59 112.60 -32.05
N ASN A 185 39.67 113.78 -32.70
CA ASN A 185 38.51 114.34 -33.39
C ASN A 185 38.41 113.62 -34.75
N PRO A 186 37.34 112.82 -35.01
CA PRO A 186 37.25 111.99 -36.21
C PRO A 186 37.31 112.78 -37.52
N GLU A 187 36.90 114.06 -37.50
CA GLU A 187 36.87 114.90 -38.70
C GLU A 187 38.22 115.55 -39.01
N ASN A 188 39.19 115.53 -38.08
CA ASN A 188 40.44 116.26 -38.27
C ASN A 188 41.60 115.70 -37.43
N GLY A 189 42.21 114.60 -37.90
CA GLY A 189 43.23 113.83 -37.17
C GLY A 189 44.53 114.56 -36.79
N GLN A 190 44.72 115.81 -37.22
CA GLN A 190 45.85 116.67 -36.83
C GLN A 190 45.65 117.38 -35.47
N TYR A 191 44.45 117.30 -34.89
CA TYR A 191 44.14 117.82 -33.55
C TYR A 191 44.16 116.69 -32.51
N MET A 192 45.35 116.12 -32.26
CA MET A 192 45.58 115.08 -31.26
C MET A 192 46.29 115.67 -30.03
N PHE A 193 45.83 115.31 -28.82
CA PHE A 193 46.48 115.71 -27.56
C PHE A 193 47.14 114.48 -26.87
N PRO A 194 48.42 114.18 -27.13
CA PRO A 194 49.10 113.04 -26.53
C PRO A 194 49.73 113.40 -25.18
N ALA A 195 49.25 112.81 -24.09
CA ALA A 195 49.91 112.87 -22.77
C ALA A 195 49.83 111.51 -22.07
N LEU A 196 50.95 110.77 -22.00
CA LEU A 196 51.05 109.46 -21.33
C LEU A 196 52.29 109.40 -20.43
N VAL A 197 52.17 108.73 -19.28
CA VAL A 197 53.31 108.30 -18.42
C VAL A 197 53.19 106.79 -18.13
N PRO A 198 54.31 106.06 -17.91
CA PRO A 198 54.28 104.65 -17.53
C PRO A 198 53.72 104.46 -16.09
N GLY A 199 52.78 103.53 -15.91
CA GLY A 199 52.27 103.09 -14.60
C GLY A 199 52.25 101.56 -14.48
N THR A 200 52.03 101.04 -13.27
CA THR A 200 52.16 99.59 -12.93
C THR A 200 51.23 98.66 -13.70
N ASN A 201 50.21 99.18 -14.40
CA ASN A 201 49.29 98.41 -15.25
C ASN A 201 49.29 98.91 -16.71
N GLY A 202 50.37 99.56 -17.16
CA GLY A 202 50.51 100.06 -18.53
C GLY A 202 50.55 101.59 -18.62
N LEU A 203 50.44 102.10 -19.85
CA LEU A 203 50.44 103.54 -20.11
C LEU A 203 49.18 104.18 -19.52
N VAL A 204 49.35 105.09 -18.56
CA VAL A 204 48.25 105.85 -17.95
C VAL A 204 48.34 107.32 -18.36
N TYR A 205 47.19 107.98 -18.43
CA TYR A 205 47.08 109.38 -18.84
C TYR A 205 47.71 110.32 -17.80
N ASP A 206 48.52 111.28 -18.25
CA ASP A 206 49.13 112.28 -17.36
C ASP A 206 48.17 113.45 -17.10
N LYS A 207 47.32 113.32 -16.06
CA LYS A 207 46.43 114.40 -15.59
C LYS A 207 47.19 115.61 -14.99
N THR A 208 48.52 115.56 -14.94
CA THR A 208 49.36 116.62 -14.37
C THR A 208 50.01 117.53 -15.42
N ASP A 209 49.75 117.32 -16.73
CA ASP A 209 50.22 118.21 -17.80
C ASP A 209 49.31 119.45 -17.94
N ASN A 210 49.42 120.37 -16.98
CA ASN A 210 48.58 121.58 -16.89
C ASN A 210 49.35 122.87 -16.49
N ASP A 211 50.70 122.82 -16.46
CA ASP A 211 51.59 123.96 -16.20
C ASP A 211 52.03 124.63 -17.51
N MET A 212 51.55 125.86 -17.76
CA MET A 212 51.85 126.64 -18.96
C MET A 212 53.28 127.16 -19.05
N ASN A 213 54.00 127.26 -17.93
CA ASN A 213 55.38 127.77 -17.90
C ASN A 213 56.40 126.64 -18.14
N HIS A 214 56.05 125.40 -17.78
CA HIS A 214 56.86 124.20 -18.02
C HIS A 214 56.00 123.08 -18.63
N PRO A 215 55.43 123.30 -19.84
CA PRO A 215 54.50 122.35 -20.43
C PRO A 215 55.19 121.03 -20.76
N LYS A 216 54.54 119.90 -20.44
CA LYS A 216 55.01 118.58 -20.91
C LYS A 216 54.54 118.39 -22.36
N TYR A 217 54.82 117.21 -22.92
CA TYR A 217 54.71 116.98 -24.37
C TYR A 217 53.33 117.28 -24.97
N GLY A 218 52.24 117.00 -24.24
CA GLY A 218 50.87 117.23 -24.71
C GLY A 218 50.54 118.72 -24.77
N LEU A 219 50.71 119.41 -23.65
CA LEU A 219 50.47 120.85 -23.53
C LEU A 219 51.43 121.66 -24.41
N PHE A 220 52.69 121.23 -24.56
CA PHE A 220 53.69 121.87 -25.42
C PHE A 220 53.27 121.86 -26.89
N ASN A 221 52.72 120.74 -27.37
CA ASN A 221 52.24 120.63 -28.74
C ASN A 221 50.99 121.49 -28.97
N LEU A 222 50.10 121.59 -27.98
CA LEU A 222 48.92 122.44 -28.06
C LEU A 222 49.29 123.94 -28.09
N ILE A 223 50.25 124.37 -27.25
CA ILE A 223 50.84 125.72 -27.28
C ILE A 223 51.50 126.01 -28.63
N SER A 224 52.34 125.09 -29.11
CA SER A 224 53.04 125.24 -30.40
C SER A 224 52.06 125.35 -31.56
N ARG A 225 50.97 124.57 -31.52
CA ARG A 225 49.94 124.61 -32.55
C ARG A 225 49.14 125.90 -32.52
N PHE A 226 48.76 126.39 -31.33
CA PHE A 226 48.10 127.68 -31.18
C PHE A 226 48.93 128.82 -31.80
N HIS A 227 50.23 128.87 -31.48
CA HIS A 227 51.14 129.88 -32.05
C HIS A 227 51.33 129.73 -33.57
N THR A 228 51.37 128.48 -34.06
CA THR A 228 51.40 128.19 -35.50
C THR A 228 50.14 128.70 -36.20
N ASP A 229 48.96 128.44 -35.63
CA ASP A 229 47.68 128.84 -36.19
C ASP A 229 47.49 130.37 -36.12
N LEU A 230 47.98 131.01 -35.05
CA LEU A 230 48.03 132.47 -34.89
C LEU A 230 48.90 133.14 -35.97
N ASN A 231 50.09 132.62 -36.21
CA ASN A 231 51.03 133.11 -37.23
C ASN A 231 50.52 132.85 -38.66
N ASN A 232 49.77 131.77 -38.86
CA ASN A 232 49.13 131.45 -40.14
C ASN A 232 47.81 132.23 -40.38
N GLY A 233 47.44 133.16 -39.49
CA GLY A 233 46.26 134.01 -39.64
C GLY A 233 44.92 133.31 -39.37
N LYS A 234 44.93 132.16 -38.68
CA LYS A 234 43.73 131.40 -38.27
C LYS A 234 43.59 131.38 -36.74
N PRO A 235 43.33 132.53 -36.10
CA PRO A 235 43.31 132.61 -34.65
C PRO A 235 42.12 131.83 -34.09
N ALA A 236 42.35 130.94 -33.13
CA ALA A 236 41.34 130.17 -32.43
C ALA A 236 41.40 130.44 -30.92
N ARG A 237 40.35 130.09 -30.16
CA ARG A 237 40.46 130.01 -28.70
C ARG A 237 41.32 128.80 -28.33
N PHE A 238 42.07 128.89 -27.24
CA PHE A 238 43.19 127.97 -26.95
C PHE A 238 42.83 126.46 -26.90
N ILE A 239 41.64 126.06 -26.40
CA ILE A 239 41.26 124.62 -26.20
C ILE A 239 39.94 124.22 -26.88
N GLU A 240 39.17 125.18 -27.40
CA GLU A 240 37.79 124.98 -27.91
C GLU A 240 37.61 123.91 -29.01
N PRO A 241 38.54 123.69 -29.96
CA PRO A 241 38.42 122.66 -31.00
C PRO A 241 38.40 121.20 -30.50
N TYR A 242 38.69 120.96 -29.22
CA TYR A 242 38.91 119.63 -28.64
C TYR A 242 37.77 119.13 -27.71
N LEU A 243 36.61 119.82 -27.67
CA LEU A 243 35.63 119.69 -26.57
C LEU A 243 34.30 118.92 -26.83
N ASN A 244 33.93 118.49 -28.06
CA ASN A 244 32.57 117.95 -28.33
C ASN A 244 32.49 116.71 -29.26
N PRO A 245 32.09 115.51 -28.76
CA PRO A 245 31.57 114.41 -29.59
C PRO A 245 30.03 114.18 -29.46
N THR A 246 29.36 113.74 -30.54
CA THR A 246 27.89 113.62 -30.72
C THR A 246 27.27 112.26 -30.33
N THR A 247 26.01 112.25 -29.87
CA THR A 247 25.17 111.06 -29.61
C THR A 247 24.88 110.25 -30.90
N SER A 248 24.83 108.91 -30.80
CA SER A 248 24.60 107.93 -31.90
C SER A 248 25.79 107.54 -32.78
N SER A 249 27.03 107.68 -32.28
CA SER A 249 28.21 107.24 -33.04
C SER A 249 28.39 105.72 -33.03
N ASP A 250 29.09 105.18 -34.04
CA ASP A 250 29.39 103.74 -34.19
C ASP A 250 30.08 103.13 -32.95
N ILE A 251 30.67 103.96 -32.10
CA ILE A 251 31.32 103.59 -30.84
C ILE A 251 30.29 103.21 -29.76
N GLU A 252 29.17 103.93 -29.67
CA GLU A 252 28.05 103.60 -28.77
C GLU A 252 27.35 102.30 -29.20
N ARG A 253 27.29 102.06 -30.52
CA ARG A 253 26.72 100.83 -31.09
C ARG A 253 27.61 99.60 -30.84
N THR A 254 28.93 99.76 -31.00
CA THR A 254 29.92 98.71 -30.75
C THR A 254 29.95 98.24 -29.28
N PHE A 255 29.65 99.14 -28.34
CA PHE A 255 29.54 98.80 -26.91
C PHE A 255 28.29 97.95 -26.59
N HIS A 256 27.15 98.25 -27.19
CA HIS A 256 25.93 97.45 -27.00
C HIS A 256 25.98 96.08 -27.69
N ASP A 257 26.62 96.01 -28.85
CA ASP A 257 26.81 94.76 -29.59
C ASP A 257 27.70 93.76 -28.80
N TYR A 258 28.73 94.23 -28.08
CA TYR A 258 29.64 93.38 -27.30
C TYR A 258 29.00 92.73 -26.05
N GLN A 259 27.95 93.32 -25.46
CA GLN A 259 27.23 92.69 -24.33
C GLN A 259 26.37 91.48 -24.75
N THR A 260 26.11 91.31 -26.04
CA THR A 260 25.10 90.34 -26.53
C THR A 260 25.71 89.13 -27.26
N TRP A 261 26.98 89.17 -27.69
CA TRP A 261 27.56 88.24 -28.68
C TRP A 261 28.35 87.01 -28.15
N GLY A 262 28.13 86.51 -26.92
CA GLY A 262 28.93 85.39 -26.36
C GLY A 262 28.17 84.22 -25.71
N LYS A 263 26.82 84.23 -25.70
CA LYS A 263 26.02 83.26 -24.90
C LYS A 263 25.62 82.00 -25.70
N THR A 264 25.45 82.08 -27.02
CA THR A 264 24.82 81.00 -27.81
C THR A 264 25.80 79.86 -28.12
N GLN A 265 26.98 80.17 -28.65
CA GLN A 265 28.05 79.19 -28.92
C GLN A 265 28.50 78.42 -27.66
N PHE A 266 28.64 79.11 -26.53
CA PHE A 266 29.00 78.50 -25.25
C PHE A 266 27.92 77.53 -24.74
N SER A 267 26.65 77.92 -24.84
CA SER A 267 25.52 77.07 -24.44
C SER A 267 25.41 75.80 -25.30
N TYR A 268 25.73 75.88 -26.60
CA TYR A 268 25.75 74.73 -27.51
C TYR A 268 26.77 73.66 -27.05
N TYR A 269 28.01 74.05 -26.74
CA TYR A 269 29.03 73.10 -26.31
C TYR A 269 28.74 72.52 -24.92
N ALA A 270 28.26 73.33 -23.98
CA ALA A 270 27.79 72.85 -22.69
C ALA A 270 26.70 71.78 -22.83
N GLN A 271 25.74 71.98 -23.75
CA GLN A 271 24.69 71.01 -24.04
C GLN A 271 25.24 69.70 -24.63
N GLN A 272 26.21 69.76 -25.56
CA GLN A 272 26.83 68.55 -26.14
C GLN A 272 27.51 67.70 -25.07
N ILE A 273 28.20 68.32 -24.10
CA ILE A 273 28.81 67.60 -22.98
C ILE A 273 27.72 66.93 -22.12
N LEU A 274 26.67 67.66 -21.75
CA LEU A 274 25.55 67.09 -20.99
C LEU A 274 24.89 65.91 -21.71
N ASP A 275 24.77 65.97 -23.04
CA ASP A 275 24.16 64.90 -23.81
C ASP A 275 25.02 63.63 -23.80
N GLN A 276 26.35 63.73 -23.80
CA GLN A 276 27.23 62.57 -23.65
C GLN A 276 27.12 61.93 -22.26
N PHE A 277 27.00 62.75 -21.23
CA PHE A 277 26.70 62.30 -19.88
C PHE A 277 25.27 61.73 -19.70
N LYS A 278 24.44 61.63 -20.75
CA LYS A 278 23.16 60.89 -20.70
C LYS A 278 23.24 59.50 -21.32
N THR A 279 24.37 59.15 -21.94
CA THR A 279 24.48 57.96 -22.80
C THR A 279 24.97 56.70 -22.11
N PHE A 280 25.36 56.76 -20.83
CA PHE A 280 25.87 55.61 -20.08
C PHE A 280 25.38 55.59 -18.64
N TYR A 281 25.64 54.50 -17.92
CA TYR A 281 25.23 54.32 -16.52
C TYR A 281 26.17 55.03 -15.55
N TYR A 282 25.67 55.41 -14.37
CA TYR A 282 26.45 56.09 -13.34
C TYR A 282 26.37 55.34 -12.03
N GLY A 283 27.48 55.31 -11.30
CA GLY A 283 27.53 54.81 -9.92
C GLY A 283 28.85 54.17 -9.52
N PHE A 284 29.72 53.88 -10.49
CA PHE A 284 31.08 53.43 -10.22
C PHE A 284 32.04 54.62 -10.28
N ALA A 285 32.87 54.75 -9.25
CA ALA A 285 33.93 55.74 -9.22
C ALA A 285 35.02 55.40 -10.23
N ASP A 286 35.65 56.43 -10.79
CA ASP A 286 36.87 56.28 -11.58
C ASP A 286 37.95 55.60 -10.73
N ILE A 287 38.65 54.64 -11.34
CA ILE A 287 39.76 53.91 -10.71
C ILE A 287 40.88 54.90 -10.35
N ASN A 288 41.11 55.90 -11.21
CA ASN A 288 41.95 57.03 -10.86
C ASN A 288 41.13 58.05 -10.05
N GLN A 289 41.25 57.96 -8.73
CA GLN A 289 40.45 58.78 -7.81
C GLN A 289 40.59 60.30 -8.04
N SER A 290 41.71 60.78 -8.59
CA SER A 290 41.88 62.21 -8.91
C SER A 290 40.92 62.74 -9.98
N ASN A 291 40.38 61.85 -10.82
CA ASN A 291 39.44 62.22 -11.88
C ASN A 291 38.00 62.37 -11.37
N ASN A 292 37.66 61.82 -10.19
CA ASN A 292 36.30 61.88 -9.66
C ASN A 292 35.85 63.31 -9.35
N ASP A 293 36.77 64.15 -8.86
CA ASP A 293 36.50 65.58 -8.64
C ASP A 293 36.15 66.28 -9.96
N LEU A 294 36.78 65.84 -11.06
CA LEU A 294 36.54 66.37 -12.40
C LEU A 294 35.20 65.90 -12.96
N TRP A 295 34.81 64.63 -12.77
CA TRP A 295 33.48 64.13 -13.13
C TRP A 295 32.36 64.81 -12.32
N SER A 296 32.63 65.13 -11.04
CA SER A 296 31.67 65.81 -10.17
C SER A 296 31.24 67.20 -10.67
N ASN A 297 31.99 67.80 -11.60
CA ASN A 297 31.62 69.08 -12.24
C ASN A 297 30.45 68.94 -13.24
N TYR A 298 30.13 67.72 -13.64
CA TYR A 298 29.10 67.39 -14.64
C TYR A 298 27.93 66.60 -14.06
N LEU A 299 28.10 66.14 -12.82
CA LEU A 299 27.11 65.40 -12.06
C LEU A 299 26.54 66.29 -10.96
N ASN A 300 25.27 66.07 -10.63
CA ASN A 300 24.63 66.69 -9.49
C ASN A 300 25.27 66.15 -8.20
N LYS A 301 25.79 67.04 -7.35
CA LYS A 301 26.56 66.67 -6.14
C LYS A 301 25.76 65.87 -5.10
N GLU A 302 24.42 65.94 -5.11
CA GLU A 302 23.56 65.22 -4.15
C GLU A 302 23.11 63.86 -4.68
N THR A 303 22.81 63.77 -5.99
CA THR A 303 22.21 62.57 -6.58
C THR A 303 23.17 61.75 -7.43
N LEU A 304 24.35 62.30 -7.75
CA LEU A 304 25.35 61.75 -8.68
C LEU A 304 24.82 61.47 -10.09
N ASN A 305 23.60 61.93 -10.39
CA ASN A 305 23.03 61.86 -11.72
C ASN A 305 23.57 63.00 -12.60
N PRO A 306 23.54 62.84 -13.94
CA PRO A 306 23.88 63.91 -14.87
C PRO A 306 23.07 65.18 -14.61
N ILE A 307 23.71 66.34 -14.70
CA ILE A 307 23.04 67.64 -14.57
C ILE A 307 21.99 67.81 -15.69
N SER A 308 20.82 68.33 -15.35
CA SER A 308 19.63 68.22 -16.21
C SER A 308 19.49 69.37 -17.22
N SER A 309 20.15 70.51 -16.98
CA SER A 309 20.09 71.69 -17.84
C SER A 309 21.39 72.48 -17.90
N ILE A 310 21.54 73.27 -18.97
CA ILE A 310 22.70 74.17 -19.17
C ILE A 310 22.79 75.20 -18.03
N ASP A 311 21.65 75.76 -17.59
CA ASP A 311 21.64 76.78 -16.53
C ASP A 311 22.09 76.21 -15.17
N GLU A 312 21.72 74.98 -14.85
CA GLU A 312 22.22 74.27 -13.65
C GLU A 312 23.72 74.01 -13.74
N LEU A 313 24.21 73.57 -14.90
CA LEU A 313 25.63 73.31 -15.13
C LEU A 313 26.47 74.59 -15.00
N ILE A 314 26.01 75.67 -15.62
CA ILE A 314 26.66 76.99 -15.52
C ILE A 314 26.62 77.50 -14.09
N GLY A 315 25.49 77.35 -13.39
CA GLY A 315 25.37 77.71 -11.97
C GLY A 315 26.37 76.94 -11.10
N GLN A 316 26.54 75.64 -11.36
CA GLN A 316 27.51 74.80 -10.68
C GLN A 316 28.95 75.22 -10.95
N TRP A 317 29.33 75.44 -12.22
CA TRP A 317 30.67 75.91 -12.56
C TRP A 317 30.95 77.30 -11.99
N THR A 318 29.99 78.22 -12.06
CA THR A 318 30.13 79.56 -11.49
C THR A 318 30.36 79.51 -9.98
N ASN A 319 29.72 78.57 -9.28
CA ASN A 319 29.97 78.36 -7.85
C ASN A 319 31.33 77.72 -7.58
N GLU A 320 31.74 76.73 -8.38
CA GLU A 320 33.05 76.06 -8.26
C GLU A 320 34.21 77.04 -8.52
N MET A 321 34.03 77.97 -9.45
CA MET A 321 34.99 79.01 -9.81
C MET A 321 35.10 80.16 -8.79
N LYS A 322 34.32 80.15 -7.69
CA LYS A 322 34.52 81.08 -6.56
C LYS A 322 35.72 80.69 -5.67
N ASP A 323 36.26 79.49 -5.87
CA ASP A 323 37.47 79.04 -5.22
C ASP A 323 38.68 79.81 -5.78
N GLN A 324 39.59 80.21 -4.89
CA GLN A 324 40.77 81.02 -5.19
C GLN A 324 41.70 80.37 -6.23
N LYS A 325 41.65 79.04 -6.38
CA LYS A 325 42.39 78.29 -7.42
C LYS A 325 41.97 78.65 -8.85
N TRP A 326 40.82 79.32 -9.02
CA TRP A 326 40.27 79.75 -10.31
C TRP A 326 40.31 81.28 -10.52
N ASP A 327 41.03 82.03 -9.66
CA ASP A 327 41.18 83.48 -9.80
C ASP A 327 41.75 83.86 -11.18
N GLY A 328 41.00 84.69 -11.93
CA GLY A 328 41.38 85.14 -13.27
C GLY A 328 41.08 84.14 -14.41
N VAL A 329 40.46 82.99 -14.11
CA VAL A 329 40.00 82.02 -15.11
C VAL A 329 38.55 82.31 -15.51
N SER A 330 38.22 82.26 -16.79
CA SER A 330 36.84 82.46 -17.30
C SER A 330 36.06 81.13 -17.33
N VAL A 331 34.72 81.20 -17.28
CA VAL A 331 33.85 80.01 -17.41
C VAL A 331 34.10 79.25 -18.72
N LEU A 332 34.48 79.99 -19.77
CA LEU A 332 34.93 79.44 -21.04
C LEU A 332 36.23 78.63 -20.92
N ASN A 333 37.22 79.16 -20.22
CA ASN A 333 38.47 78.45 -19.97
C ASN A 333 38.24 77.25 -19.05
N PHE A 334 37.28 77.32 -18.14
CA PHE A 334 36.88 76.19 -17.30
C PHE A 334 36.26 75.05 -18.14
N LEU A 335 35.33 75.35 -19.04
CA LEU A 335 34.76 74.38 -19.99
C LEU A 335 35.87 73.62 -20.75
N CYS A 336 36.86 74.34 -21.29
CA CYS A 336 37.95 73.73 -22.05
C CYS A 336 39.03 73.04 -21.19
N SER A 337 39.19 73.41 -19.91
CA SER A 337 40.24 72.85 -19.03
C SER A 337 39.83 71.56 -18.33
N THR A 338 38.54 71.29 -18.23
CA THR A 338 37.99 70.08 -17.59
C THR A 338 38.30 68.78 -18.33
N GLY A 339 38.90 68.82 -19.52
CA GLY A 339 39.47 67.63 -20.17
C GLY A 339 38.46 66.52 -20.48
N VAL A 340 37.17 66.82 -20.67
CA VAL A 340 36.15 65.83 -21.09
C VAL A 340 36.07 65.68 -22.61
N TRP A 341 36.50 66.72 -23.33
CA TRP A 341 36.44 66.83 -24.78
C TRP A 341 37.81 67.25 -25.33
N ASP A 342 38.53 66.31 -25.98
CA ASP A 342 39.97 66.38 -26.29
C ASP A 342 40.40 67.52 -27.24
N ASN A 343 39.50 68.01 -28.11
CA ASN A 343 39.82 68.96 -29.18
C ASN A 343 39.11 70.33 -29.08
N LEU A 344 38.45 70.60 -27.94
CA LEU A 344 37.73 71.84 -27.65
C LEU A 344 38.67 72.88 -26.99
N THR A 345 38.94 74.00 -27.67
CA THR A 345 39.83 75.07 -27.16
C THR A 345 39.07 76.38 -26.92
N PRO A 346 39.57 77.29 -26.05
CA PRO A 346 38.91 78.58 -25.78
C PRO A 346 38.68 79.40 -27.05
N GLU A 347 39.58 79.36 -28.03
CA GLU A 347 39.43 80.09 -29.29
C GLU A 347 38.24 79.57 -30.11
N LYS A 348 38.01 78.25 -30.12
CA LYS A 348 36.87 77.63 -30.82
C LYS A 348 35.55 77.83 -30.08
N ALA A 349 35.61 78.11 -28.78
CA ALA A 349 34.46 78.33 -27.93
C ALA A 349 34.06 79.83 -27.82
N ALA A 350 34.97 80.76 -28.15
CA ALA A 350 34.78 82.22 -28.05
C ALA A 350 34.43 82.95 -29.37
N ASP A 351 34.22 82.26 -30.49
CA ASP A 351 34.07 82.89 -31.81
C ASP A 351 32.74 83.68 -31.99
N ILE A 352 32.70 84.59 -32.97
CA ILE A 352 31.62 85.57 -33.20
C ILE A 352 30.29 84.88 -33.56
N ASP A 353 29.24 85.17 -32.78
CA ASP A 353 27.92 84.52 -32.70
C ASP A 353 26.98 84.70 -33.94
N THR A 354 27.53 84.80 -35.16
CA THR A 354 26.68 84.84 -36.37
C THR A 354 26.27 83.44 -36.85
N LYS A 355 27.00 82.36 -36.49
CA LYS A 355 26.67 80.94 -36.72
C LYS A 355 27.33 80.03 -35.68
N ILE A 356 26.62 79.00 -35.20
CA ILE A 356 27.22 77.94 -34.36
C ILE A 356 28.29 77.21 -35.17
N ILE A 357 29.52 77.19 -34.68
CA ILE A 357 30.61 76.38 -35.23
C ILE A 357 30.60 75.04 -34.48
N PRO A 358 30.29 73.91 -35.12
CA PRO A 358 30.37 72.61 -34.49
C PRO A 358 31.83 72.11 -34.46
N VAL A 359 32.24 71.57 -33.32
CA VAL A 359 33.47 70.75 -33.19
C VAL A 359 33.03 69.29 -33.12
N GLU A 360 33.80 68.39 -33.73
CA GLU A 360 33.54 66.95 -33.63
C GLU A 360 33.82 66.48 -32.18
N TRP A 361 32.86 65.75 -31.60
CA TRP A 361 33.02 65.19 -30.27
C TRP A 361 34.08 64.08 -30.26
N ARG A 362 35.07 64.20 -29.39
CA ARG A 362 36.05 63.15 -29.10
C ARG A 362 36.25 63.05 -27.60
N ASP A 363 35.87 61.91 -27.02
CA ASP A 363 36.14 61.59 -25.62
C ASP A 363 37.64 61.76 -25.35
N SER A 364 37.98 62.44 -24.27
CA SER A 364 39.35 62.35 -23.75
C SER A 364 39.65 60.94 -23.25
N GLU A 365 40.93 60.59 -23.14
CA GLU A 365 41.36 59.28 -22.66
C GLU A 365 40.74 58.93 -21.28
N ASN A 366 40.78 59.88 -20.34
CA ASN A 366 40.21 59.69 -19.01
C ASN A 366 38.68 59.53 -19.05
N PHE A 367 37.97 60.30 -19.88
CA PHE A 367 36.51 60.20 -19.97
C PHE A 367 36.05 58.91 -20.65
N ALA A 368 36.78 58.46 -21.67
CA ALA A 368 36.54 57.18 -22.33
C ALA A 368 36.69 56.01 -21.35
N ILE A 369 37.72 56.03 -20.49
CA ILE A 369 37.94 55.02 -19.44
C ILE A 369 36.79 55.03 -18.43
N TYR A 370 36.42 56.20 -17.90
CA TYR A 370 35.32 56.33 -16.94
C TYR A 370 33.98 55.80 -17.49
N ARG A 371 33.66 56.13 -18.74
CA ARG A 371 32.49 55.63 -19.46
C ARG A 371 32.55 54.11 -19.66
N SER A 372 33.71 53.59 -20.05
CA SER A 372 33.93 52.15 -20.27
C SER A 372 33.74 51.32 -19.00
N ILE A 373 34.28 51.78 -17.87
CA ILE A 373 34.15 51.11 -16.55
C ILE A 373 32.68 50.96 -16.18
N ASN A 374 31.91 52.05 -16.25
CA ASN A 374 30.49 52.03 -15.86
C ASN A 374 29.65 51.17 -16.82
N MET A 375 29.90 51.24 -18.14
CA MET A 375 29.19 50.43 -19.14
C MET A 375 29.52 48.94 -19.03
N SER A 376 30.80 48.59 -18.96
CA SER A 376 31.24 47.19 -18.95
C SER A 376 30.80 46.49 -17.66
N THR A 377 30.92 47.16 -16.52
CA THR A 377 30.44 46.64 -15.23
C THR A 377 28.93 46.39 -15.24
N PHE A 378 28.15 47.32 -15.79
CA PHE A 378 26.72 47.15 -15.95
C PHE A 378 26.37 45.96 -16.85
N VAL A 379 27.01 45.85 -18.02
CA VAL A 379 26.75 44.77 -18.98
C VAL A 379 27.07 43.39 -18.38
N ILE A 380 28.20 43.23 -17.71
CA ILE A 380 28.61 41.94 -17.14
C ILE A 380 27.70 41.55 -15.96
N SER A 381 27.37 42.48 -15.07
CA SER A 381 26.51 42.21 -13.92
C SER A 381 25.05 41.90 -14.31
N THR A 382 24.49 42.65 -15.26
CA THR A 382 23.14 42.37 -15.78
C THR A 382 23.09 41.05 -16.57
N ARG A 383 24.12 40.75 -17.36
CA ARG A 383 24.22 39.43 -18.02
C ARG A 383 24.29 38.30 -16.99
N SER A 384 25.09 38.43 -15.94
CA SER A 384 25.15 37.43 -14.87
C SER A 384 23.78 37.23 -14.19
N LEU A 385 23.07 38.31 -13.87
CA LEU A 385 21.73 38.22 -13.27
C LEU A 385 20.73 37.53 -14.21
N TYR A 386 20.85 37.77 -15.51
CA TYR A 386 20.01 37.14 -16.53
C TYR A 386 20.36 35.65 -16.75
N GLU A 387 21.62 35.34 -17.03
CA GLU A 387 22.08 34.00 -17.46
C GLU A 387 22.36 33.02 -16.31
N GLU A 388 22.77 33.50 -15.14
CA GLU A 388 23.11 32.62 -14.00
C GLU A 388 21.98 32.53 -12.99
N PHE A 389 21.18 33.59 -12.84
CA PHE A 389 20.07 33.57 -11.90
C PHE A 389 18.71 33.32 -12.57
N LEU A 390 18.23 34.22 -13.44
CA LEU A 390 16.87 34.11 -13.98
C LEU A 390 16.63 32.83 -14.79
N THR A 391 17.61 32.40 -15.59
CA THR A 391 17.46 31.21 -16.46
C THR A 391 17.80 29.89 -15.78
N LYS A 392 18.66 29.88 -14.74
CA LYS A 392 19.21 28.64 -14.13
C LYS A 392 18.84 28.42 -12.66
N ARG A 393 18.67 29.47 -11.87
CA ARG A 393 18.52 29.38 -10.40
C ARG A 393 17.20 29.94 -9.86
N TYR A 394 16.42 30.63 -10.70
CA TYR A 394 15.07 31.05 -10.36
C TYR A 394 14.07 29.98 -10.81
N PHE A 395 13.34 29.40 -9.86
CA PHE A 395 12.42 28.28 -10.09
C PHE A 395 10.94 28.67 -10.04
N GLY A 396 10.64 29.98 -10.04
CA GLY A 396 9.28 30.53 -10.02
C GLY A 396 8.72 30.76 -8.61
N TYR A 397 9.49 30.51 -7.55
CA TYR A 397 9.05 30.73 -6.18
C TYR A 397 9.15 32.21 -5.81
N ASP A 398 8.21 32.66 -4.98
CA ASP A 398 8.21 34.04 -4.51
C ASP A 398 9.28 34.22 -3.44
N ASP A 399 9.86 35.42 -3.34
CA ASP A 399 10.76 35.78 -2.25
C ASP A 399 9.98 35.84 -0.92
N PRO A 400 10.31 34.99 0.08
CA PRO A 400 9.65 35.01 1.39
C PRO A 400 9.75 36.36 2.10
N SER A 401 10.80 37.14 1.81
CA SER A 401 11.02 38.47 2.38
C SER A 401 10.32 39.58 1.58
N SER A 402 9.79 39.26 0.39
CA SER A 402 9.20 40.21 -0.57
C SER A 402 10.14 41.37 -0.95
N THR A 403 11.45 41.18 -0.83
CA THR A 403 12.47 42.21 -1.12
C THR A 403 12.92 42.18 -2.57
N PHE A 404 12.84 41.02 -3.25
CA PHE A 404 13.20 40.83 -4.65
C PHE A 404 11.98 40.54 -5.52
N ASN A 405 11.49 41.56 -6.23
CA ASN A 405 10.42 41.39 -7.22
C ASN A 405 10.99 41.20 -8.63
N VAL A 406 10.95 39.96 -9.12
CA VAL A 406 11.44 39.59 -10.46
C VAL A 406 10.34 39.53 -11.53
N SER A 407 9.07 39.72 -11.16
CA SER A 407 7.92 39.57 -12.08
C SER A 407 8.00 40.48 -13.31
N GLN A 408 8.63 41.66 -13.17
CA GLN A 408 8.86 42.61 -14.27
C GLN A 408 9.79 42.08 -15.38
N TYR A 409 10.53 40.99 -15.13
CA TYR A 409 11.43 40.37 -16.10
C TYR A 409 10.76 39.24 -16.89
N PHE A 410 9.45 39.03 -16.70
CA PHE A 410 8.66 38.03 -17.39
C PHE A 410 7.49 38.68 -18.13
N SER A 411 7.13 38.13 -19.28
CA SER A 411 6.00 38.60 -20.09
C SER A 411 5.35 37.45 -20.88
N GLY A 412 4.12 37.66 -21.34
CA GLY A 412 3.38 36.68 -22.15
C GLY A 412 2.50 35.71 -21.34
N SER A 413 1.83 34.81 -22.07
CA SER A 413 1.04 33.71 -21.52
C SER A 413 1.25 32.47 -22.41
N PRO A 414 1.98 31.43 -21.95
CA PRO A 414 2.64 31.31 -20.64
C PRO A 414 3.76 32.35 -20.44
N LEU A 415 4.12 32.59 -19.17
CA LEU A 415 5.18 33.53 -18.79
C LEU A 415 6.52 33.09 -19.38
N GLN A 416 7.17 33.99 -20.11
CA GLN A 416 8.53 33.81 -20.61
C GLN A 416 9.43 34.94 -20.10
N ILE A 417 10.70 34.62 -19.86
CA ILE A 417 11.71 35.65 -19.60
C ILE A 417 11.76 36.60 -20.81
N VAL A 418 11.73 37.91 -20.57
CA VAL A 418 11.90 38.93 -21.62
C VAL A 418 13.27 38.78 -22.28
N SER A 419 13.48 39.26 -23.51
CA SER A 419 14.81 39.17 -24.13
C SER A 419 15.88 39.88 -23.29
N GLU A 420 17.15 39.45 -23.38
CA GLU A 420 18.27 40.06 -22.65
C GLU A 420 18.37 41.58 -22.89
N ASP A 421 18.04 42.03 -24.10
CA ASP A 421 17.97 43.46 -24.45
C ASP A 421 16.82 44.19 -23.74
N ALA A 422 15.62 43.58 -23.70
CA ALA A 422 14.48 44.14 -22.97
C ALA A 422 14.73 44.15 -21.46
N PHE A 423 15.39 43.11 -20.93
CA PHE A 423 15.84 43.04 -19.53
C PHE A 423 16.79 44.20 -19.20
N ARG A 424 17.84 44.41 -20.00
CA ARG A 424 18.76 45.55 -19.82
C ARG A 424 18.05 46.90 -19.90
N ALA A 425 17.09 47.03 -20.81
CA ALA A 425 16.32 48.27 -20.98
C ALA A 425 15.42 48.62 -19.77
N THR A 426 15.20 47.69 -18.82
CA THR A 426 14.49 47.99 -17.57
C THR A 426 15.32 48.87 -16.61
N PHE A 427 16.63 48.97 -16.81
CA PHE A 427 17.52 49.78 -15.98
C PHE A 427 17.74 51.17 -16.60
N THR A 428 17.60 52.22 -15.79
CA THR A 428 17.78 53.62 -16.23
C THR A 428 19.24 54.06 -16.16
N HIS A 429 19.66 55.02 -16.99
CA HIS A 429 21.01 55.60 -16.98
C HIS A 429 21.21 56.56 -15.78
N SER A 430 21.10 56.04 -14.56
CA SER A 430 21.10 56.81 -13.32
C SER A 430 21.74 56.04 -12.17
N TYR A 431 22.10 56.76 -11.11
CA TYR A 431 22.70 56.18 -9.91
C TYR A 431 21.80 55.12 -9.22
N SER A 432 20.48 55.24 -9.38
CA SER A 432 19.52 54.26 -8.86
C SER A 432 19.72 52.85 -9.43
N THR A 433 20.23 52.72 -10.66
CA THR A 433 20.55 51.42 -11.27
C THR A 433 21.70 50.74 -10.54
N PHE A 434 22.74 51.50 -10.18
CA PHE A 434 23.82 50.99 -9.35
C PHE A 434 23.29 50.55 -7.98
N GLN A 435 22.42 51.35 -7.34
CA GLN A 435 21.81 50.97 -6.06
C GLN A 435 20.97 49.69 -6.17
N ALA A 436 20.22 49.52 -7.25
CA ALA A 436 19.44 48.32 -7.51
C ALA A 436 20.36 47.09 -7.69
N LEU A 437 21.38 47.20 -8.54
CA LEU A 437 22.34 46.11 -8.76
C LEU A 437 23.16 45.77 -7.50
N SER A 438 23.43 46.76 -6.66
CA SER A 438 24.13 46.57 -5.37
C SER A 438 23.32 45.81 -4.32
N GLN A 439 22.02 45.59 -4.54
CA GLN A 439 21.25 44.67 -3.71
C GLN A 439 21.62 43.21 -3.99
N PHE A 440 21.99 42.91 -5.25
CA PHE A 440 22.37 41.58 -5.73
C PHE A 440 23.87 41.34 -5.61
N TYR A 441 24.68 42.38 -5.78
CA TYR A 441 26.12 42.29 -5.94
C TYR A 441 26.92 43.20 -5.01
N SER A 442 28.04 42.70 -4.51
CA SER A 442 29.09 43.49 -3.86
C SER A 442 30.24 43.72 -4.83
N TRP A 443 30.72 44.96 -4.92
CA TRP A 443 31.65 45.39 -5.97
C TRP A 443 33.08 45.56 -5.46
N THR A 444 34.06 45.16 -6.27
CA THR A 444 35.49 45.37 -6.03
C THR A 444 36.12 45.99 -7.27
N PRO A 445 36.89 47.09 -7.16
CA PRO A 445 37.53 47.72 -8.32
C PRO A 445 38.58 46.81 -8.99
N ASP A 446 38.67 46.86 -10.31
CA ASP A 446 39.67 46.19 -11.17
C ASP A 446 40.20 47.19 -12.23
N TYR A 447 41.10 46.79 -13.13
CA TYR A 447 41.83 47.69 -14.05
C TYR A 447 40.94 48.46 -15.04
N ASP A 448 39.88 47.83 -15.58
CA ASP A 448 38.98 48.44 -16.57
C ASP A 448 37.48 48.32 -16.19
N THR A 449 37.15 47.64 -15.09
CA THR A 449 35.77 47.35 -14.64
C THR A 449 35.70 47.19 -13.12
N TYR A 450 34.51 46.98 -12.55
CA TYR A 450 34.37 46.44 -11.20
C TYR A 450 33.98 44.96 -11.28
N ASN A 451 34.78 44.11 -10.64
CA ASN A 451 34.39 42.74 -10.38
C ASN A 451 33.29 42.70 -9.31
N PHE A 452 32.49 41.64 -9.33
CA PHE A 452 31.42 41.46 -8.36
C PHE A 452 31.37 40.05 -7.80
N ILE A 453 30.83 39.97 -6.58
CA ILE A 453 30.37 38.73 -5.96
C ILE A 453 28.91 38.90 -5.53
N GLU A 454 28.16 37.81 -5.51
CA GLU A 454 26.78 37.76 -5.02
C GLU A 454 26.70 38.15 -3.54
N THR A 455 25.71 38.96 -3.16
CA THR A 455 25.48 39.32 -1.75
C THR A 455 24.93 38.14 -0.95
N GLU A 456 25.08 38.16 0.37
CA GLU A 456 24.51 37.13 1.25
C GLU A 456 22.98 37.02 1.08
N LYS A 457 22.29 38.15 0.93
CA LYS A 457 20.84 38.20 0.68
C LYS A 457 20.45 37.55 -0.65
N PHE A 458 21.24 37.77 -1.70
CA PHE A 458 20.99 37.15 -3.00
C PHE A 458 21.20 35.63 -2.95
N ASN A 459 22.27 35.19 -2.28
CA ASN A 459 22.52 33.77 -2.02
C ASN A 459 21.43 33.13 -1.16
N GLU A 460 20.90 33.84 -0.17
CA GLU A 460 19.76 33.39 0.62
C GLU A 460 18.51 33.21 -0.24
N TYR A 461 18.25 34.12 -1.18
CA TYR A 461 17.14 33.98 -2.12
C TYR A 461 17.31 32.77 -3.04
N ILE A 462 18.51 32.55 -3.60
CA ILE A 462 18.83 31.35 -4.39
C ILE A 462 18.58 30.08 -3.55
N ARG A 463 19.03 30.05 -2.30
CA ARG A 463 18.78 28.93 -1.38
C ARG A 463 17.29 28.72 -1.13
N ASN A 464 16.51 29.79 -0.95
CA ASN A 464 15.06 29.70 -0.76
C ASN A 464 14.33 29.14 -1.99
N GLN A 465 14.80 29.44 -3.21
CA GLN A 465 14.29 28.81 -4.43
C GLN A 465 14.49 27.28 -4.39
N GLN A 466 15.71 26.83 -4.04
CA GLN A 466 16.05 25.41 -3.96
C GLN A 466 15.30 24.69 -2.82
N GLU A 467 15.20 25.31 -1.63
CA GLU A 467 14.46 24.74 -0.50
C GLU A 467 12.96 24.62 -0.79
N SER A 468 12.38 25.58 -1.52
CA SER A 468 10.98 25.52 -1.94
C SER A 468 10.75 24.42 -2.97
N LEU A 469 11.64 24.31 -3.95
CA LEU A 469 11.64 23.20 -4.91
C LEU A 469 11.74 21.83 -4.21
N GLN A 470 12.62 21.69 -3.23
CA GLN A 470 12.76 20.47 -2.46
C GLN A 470 11.49 20.11 -1.68
N LYS A 471 10.79 21.10 -1.11
CA LYS A 471 9.50 20.87 -0.43
C LYS A 471 8.41 20.38 -1.37
N ASP A 472 8.35 20.93 -2.58
CA ASP A 472 7.39 20.49 -3.58
C ASP A 472 7.71 19.08 -4.09
N ILE A 473 8.99 18.76 -4.35
CA ILE A 473 9.41 17.39 -4.68
C ILE A 473 9.08 16.42 -3.53
N GLN A 474 9.30 16.81 -2.27
CA GLN A 474 8.90 15.98 -1.12
C GLN A 474 7.38 15.77 -1.07
N SER A 475 6.59 16.78 -1.42
CA SER A 475 5.13 16.66 -1.49
C SER A 475 4.70 15.67 -2.57
N ILE A 476 5.38 15.67 -3.73
CA ILE A 476 5.16 14.69 -4.80
C ILE A 476 5.55 13.27 -4.33
N ILE A 477 6.69 13.12 -3.64
CA ILE A 477 7.09 11.84 -3.05
C ILE A 477 6.02 11.32 -2.10
N ASN A 478 5.50 12.17 -1.20
CA ASN A 478 4.46 11.78 -0.25
C ASN A 478 3.17 11.29 -0.94
N ILE A 479 2.86 11.77 -2.15
CA ILE A 479 1.70 11.31 -2.92
C ILE A 479 1.92 9.91 -3.49
N VAL A 480 3.14 9.57 -3.89
CA VAL A 480 3.44 8.34 -4.63
C VAL A 480 4.11 7.25 -3.80
N GLU A 481 4.68 7.57 -2.63
CA GLU A 481 5.49 6.66 -1.81
C GLU A 481 4.72 5.42 -1.34
N ASP A 482 3.42 5.54 -1.11
CA ASP A 482 2.55 4.43 -0.71
C ASP A 482 2.32 3.41 -1.85
N SER A 483 2.66 3.78 -3.08
CA SER A 483 2.54 2.94 -4.27
C SER A 483 3.89 2.71 -4.97
N TYR A 484 5.00 3.10 -4.36
CA TYR A 484 6.32 2.88 -4.93
C TYR A 484 6.90 1.54 -4.46
N TYR A 485 6.80 0.53 -5.32
CA TYR A 485 7.23 -0.84 -5.02
C TYR A 485 8.67 -1.14 -5.47
N GLY A 486 9.42 -0.14 -5.95
CA GLY A 486 10.79 -0.29 -6.43
C GLY A 486 10.92 -0.58 -7.93
N PHE A 487 9.81 -0.63 -8.68
CA PHE A 487 9.85 -0.79 -10.12
C PHE A 487 10.27 0.52 -10.82
N GLY A 488 10.92 0.41 -11.98
CA GLY A 488 11.23 1.59 -12.80
C GLY A 488 9.97 2.36 -13.21
N GLY A 489 10.07 3.68 -13.31
CA GLY A 489 8.93 4.55 -13.63
C GLY A 489 8.37 4.36 -15.04
N LEU A 490 7.16 4.89 -15.27
CA LEU A 490 6.51 4.90 -16.59
C LEU A 490 7.29 5.81 -17.55
N LEU A 491 7.77 5.25 -18.67
CA LEU A 491 8.50 6.01 -19.69
C LEU A 491 7.60 7.09 -20.31
N GLY A 492 8.13 8.31 -20.45
CA GLY A 492 7.40 9.45 -21.01
C GLY A 492 6.43 10.15 -20.05
N ASN A 493 6.20 9.60 -18.84
CA ASN A 493 5.42 10.27 -17.80
C ASN A 493 6.16 11.49 -17.24
N ARG A 494 5.44 12.56 -16.90
CA ARG A 494 6.03 13.82 -16.41
C ARG A 494 6.86 13.65 -15.13
N LEU A 495 6.47 12.79 -14.19
CA LEU A 495 7.30 12.52 -12.99
C LEU A 495 8.61 11.85 -13.38
N THR A 496 8.55 10.79 -14.19
CA THR A 496 9.74 10.06 -14.63
C THR A 496 10.67 10.96 -15.46
N THR A 497 10.11 11.78 -16.34
CA THR A 497 10.86 12.66 -17.24
C THR A 497 11.52 13.82 -16.50
N TYR A 498 10.79 14.48 -15.60
CA TYR A 498 11.23 15.72 -14.98
C TYR A 498 11.85 15.54 -13.59
N ILE A 499 11.34 14.63 -12.76
CA ILE A 499 11.74 14.54 -11.33
C ILE A 499 12.57 13.28 -11.08
N PHE A 500 12.02 12.11 -11.41
CA PHE A 500 12.58 10.81 -11.05
C PHE A 500 13.62 10.27 -12.04
N ARG A 501 14.05 11.08 -13.00
CA ARG A 501 15.08 10.70 -13.98
C ARG A 501 16.44 10.42 -13.33
N GLY A 502 16.70 11.01 -12.16
CA GLY A 502 17.92 10.82 -11.36
C GLY A 502 17.91 9.60 -10.44
N ILE A 503 16.89 8.73 -10.51
CA ILE A 503 16.90 7.48 -9.75
C ILE A 503 17.81 6.49 -10.49
N TYR A 504 19.05 6.37 -10.04
CA TYR A 504 20.06 5.50 -10.65
C TYR A 504 19.90 4.03 -10.26
N ASP A 505 19.45 3.77 -9.03
CA ASP A 505 19.21 2.42 -8.53
C ASP A 505 17.73 2.20 -8.28
N LEU A 506 17.14 1.29 -9.05
CA LEU A 506 15.84 0.71 -8.73
C LEU A 506 15.97 0.04 -7.35
N ASN A 507 14.91 0.12 -6.52
CA ASN A 507 14.85 -0.40 -5.15
C ASN A 507 15.51 0.44 -4.03
N GLN A 508 15.60 1.77 -4.18
CA GLN A 508 16.03 2.67 -3.11
C GLN A 508 14.93 3.66 -2.72
N GLN A 509 14.98 4.18 -1.50
CA GLN A 509 14.02 5.18 -1.04
C GLN A 509 14.11 6.45 -1.89
N LEU A 510 12.97 7.04 -2.24
CA LEU A 510 12.93 8.34 -2.90
C LEU A 510 13.41 9.43 -1.92
N ASN A 511 14.44 10.18 -2.31
CA ASN A 511 15.03 11.22 -1.49
C ASN A 511 14.85 12.60 -2.15
N ALA A 512 14.07 13.48 -1.53
CA ALA A 512 13.78 14.81 -2.08
C ALA A 512 15.05 15.65 -2.27
N PHE A 513 16.04 15.55 -1.39
CA PHE A 513 17.28 16.32 -1.49
C PHE A 513 18.11 15.89 -2.70
N GLU A 514 18.32 14.58 -2.87
CA GLU A 514 19.08 14.03 -4.01
C GLU A 514 18.38 14.32 -5.35
N LEU A 515 17.05 14.16 -5.38
CA LEU A 515 16.25 14.47 -6.56
C LEU A 515 16.27 15.97 -6.90
N THR A 516 16.29 16.85 -5.89
CA THR A 516 16.42 18.30 -6.10
C THR A 516 17.78 18.66 -6.67
N LEU A 517 18.87 18.13 -6.09
CA LEU A 517 20.23 18.35 -6.60
C LEU A 517 20.33 17.89 -8.06
N TYR A 518 19.84 16.69 -8.36
CA TYR A 518 19.84 16.16 -9.72
C TYR A 518 19.03 17.04 -10.68
N TYR A 519 17.85 17.51 -10.27
CA TYR A 519 16.99 18.38 -11.06
C TYR A 519 17.68 19.71 -11.41
N VAL A 520 18.34 20.34 -10.43
CA VAL A 520 19.05 21.61 -10.61
C VAL A 520 20.27 21.44 -11.52
N GLU A 521 21.01 20.35 -11.38
CA GLU A 521 22.17 20.04 -12.23
C GLU A 521 21.78 19.61 -13.66
N ASN A 522 20.58 19.03 -13.82
CA ASN A 522 20.11 18.42 -15.06
C ASN A 522 18.73 18.96 -15.46
N LEU A 523 18.61 20.29 -15.52
CA LEU A 523 17.37 20.96 -15.92
C LEU A 523 16.79 20.34 -17.21
N PRO A 524 15.47 20.11 -17.27
CA PRO A 524 14.85 19.55 -18.45
C PRO A 524 15.10 20.41 -19.70
N THR A 525 15.23 19.75 -20.85
CA THR A 525 15.43 20.44 -22.12
C THR A 525 14.21 21.29 -22.45
N THR A 526 14.43 22.53 -22.89
CA THR A 526 13.35 23.49 -23.17
C THR A 526 12.36 22.92 -24.19
N SER A 527 11.07 22.93 -23.83
CA SER A 527 9.95 22.46 -24.65
C SER A 527 8.71 23.34 -24.40
N ALA A 528 7.61 23.09 -25.12
CA ALA A 528 6.36 23.79 -24.86
C ALA A 528 5.80 23.52 -23.44
N GLU A 529 6.08 22.34 -22.87
CA GLU A 529 5.64 21.95 -21.51
C GLU A 529 6.62 22.37 -20.41
N PHE A 530 7.91 22.53 -20.75
CA PHE A 530 8.94 23.02 -19.85
C PHE A 530 9.70 24.17 -20.54
N PRO A 531 9.17 25.41 -20.49
CA PRO A 531 9.80 26.53 -21.19
C PRO A 531 11.13 26.96 -20.57
N GLY A 532 11.36 26.66 -19.28
CA GLY A 532 12.63 26.87 -18.58
C GLY A 532 12.50 26.72 -17.06
N ALA A 533 13.60 26.97 -16.34
CA ALA A 533 13.68 26.78 -14.89
C ALA A 533 12.60 27.55 -14.10
N TRP A 534 12.22 28.74 -14.55
CA TRP A 534 11.22 29.58 -13.87
C TRP A 534 9.82 28.98 -13.80
N GLU A 535 9.51 27.97 -14.63
CA GLU A 535 8.21 27.29 -14.64
C GLU A 535 8.17 26.09 -13.69
N SER A 536 9.29 25.75 -13.03
CA SER A 536 9.39 24.60 -12.14
C SER A 536 8.31 24.60 -11.06
N LYS A 537 8.04 25.73 -10.38
CA LYS A 537 6.95 25.85 -9.40
C LYS A 537 5.59 25.44 -10.00
N THR A 538 5.22 25.99 -11.15
CA THR A 538 3.93 25.68 -11.78
C THR A 538 3.83 24.18 -12.06
N ILE A 539 4.87 23.58 -12.63
CA ILE A 539 4.88 22.16 -12.99
C ILE A 539 4.80 21.28 -11.75
N MET A 540 5.54 21.61 -10.69
CA MET A 540 5.47 20.86 -9.44
C MET A 540 4.08 20.98 -8.81
N GLN A 541 3.50 22.18 -8.78
CA GLN A 541 2.15 22.40 -8.26
C GLN A 541 1.08 21.70 -9.10
N GLU A 542 1.20 21.64 -10.43
CA GLU A 542 0.32 20.85 -11.29
C GLU A 542 0.41 19.36 -10.98
N LEU A 543 1.62 18.81 -10.78
CA LEU A 543 1.80 17.41 -10.41
C LEU A 543 1.24 17.08 -9.02
N ILE A 544 1.27 18.03 -8.08
CA ILE A 544 0.71 17.90 -6.73
C ILE A 544 -0.82 18.01 -6.75
N SER A 545 -1.37 18.97 -7.49
CA SER A 545 -2.79 19.35 -7.42
C SER A 545 -3.68 18.67 -8.46
N ASN A 546 -3.12 18.20 -9.58
CA ASN A 546 -3.84 17.56 -10.66
C ASN A 546 -3.27 16.16 -10.97
N PRO A 547 -3.82 15.10 -10.36
CA PRO A 547 -3.27 13.76 -10.50
C PRO A 547 -3.19 13.24 -11.93
N ASP A 548 -4.10 13.67 -12.79
CA ASP A 548 -4.20 13.26 -14.20
C ASP A 548 -3.03 13.77 -15.05
N MET A 549 -2.24 14.72 -14.54
CA MET A 549 -1.06 15.27 -15.22
C MET A 549 0.18 14.36 -15.10
N GLY A 550 0.08 13.26 -14.35
CA GLY A 550 1.06 12.19 -14.39
C GLY A 550 1.20 11.36 -13.11
N THR A 551 0.84 11.86 -11.93
CA THR A 551 0.97 11.10 -10.68
C THR A 551 0.05 9.89 -10.65
N ALA A 552 -1.20 10.03 -11.14
CA ALA A 552 -2.16 8.92 -11.20
C ALA A 552 -1.69 7.80 -12.13
N ASP A 553 -1.25 8.14 -13.35
CA ASP A 553 -0.74 7.15 -14.31
C ASP A 553 0.54 6.47 -13.83
N TRP A 554 1.39 7.20 -13.11
CA TRP A 554 2.62 6.64 -12.53
C TRP A 554 2.31 5.65 -11.39
N ILE A 555 1.38 6.00 -10.49
CA ILE A 555 0.89 5.09 -9.44
C ILE A 555 0.30 3.83 -10.06
N LYS A 556 -0.55 3.99 -11.07
CA LYS A 556 -1.19 2.89 -11.79
C LYS A 556 -0.17 1.98 -12.47
N ASP A 557 0.89 2.54 -13.05
CA ASP A 557 1.99 1.76 -13.64
C ASP A 557 2.74 0.92 -12.60
N GLN A 558 3.05 1.47 -11.42
CA GLN A 558 3.66 0.70 -10.33
C GLN A 558 2.76 -0.45 -9.86
N GLN A 559 1.46 -0.17 -9.66
CA GLN A 559 0.47 -1.18 -9.27
C GLN A 559 0.31 -2.26 -10.35
N GLN A 560 0.30 -1.88 -11.63
CA GLN A 560 0.20 -2.84 -12.74
C GLN A 560 1.44 -3.72 -12.85
N LYS A 561 2.65 -3.18 -12.62
CA LYS A 561 3.90 -3.95 -12.61
C LYS A 561 3.95 -4.92 -11.44
N LEU A 562 3.50 -4.49 -10.25
CA LEU A 562 3.31 -5.37 -9.09
C LEU A 562 2.37 -6.54 -9.43
N LEU A 563 1.18 -6.22 -9.93
CA LEU A 563 0.16 -7.20 -10.30
C LEU A 563 0.68 -8.18 -11.36
N THR A 564 1.38 -7.68 -12.37
CA THR A 564 1.96 -8.52 -13.44
C THR A 564 2.96 -9.51 -12.86
N LYS A 565 3.85 -9.09 -11.96
CA LYS A 565 4.81 -10.02 -11.35
C LYS A 565 4.20 -11.02 -10.39
N ILE A 566 3.18 -10.63 -9.64
CA ILE A 566 2.42 -11.59 -8.83
C ILE A 566 1.67 -12.57 -9.74
N THR A 567 1.11 -12.11 -10.86
CA THR A 567 0.44 -12.96 -11.85
C THR A 567 1.38 -14.01 -12.42
N ASP A 568 2.61 -13.64 -12.78
CA ASP A 568 3.64 -14.58 -13.25
C ASP A 568 3.88 -15.69 -12.20
N ILE A 569 4.08 -15.32 -10.92
CA ILE A 569 4.34 -16.28 -9.83
C ILE A 569 3.13 -17.17 -9.57
N VAL A 570 1.93 -16.60 -9.47
CA VAL A 570 0.68 -17.35 -9.21
C VAL A 570 0.42 -18.36 -10.32
N ASN A 571 0.63 -17.98 -11.58
CA ASN A 571 0.45 -18.86 -12.73
C ASN A 571 1.35 -20.11 -12.67
N GLU A 572 2.53 -20.01 -12.06
CA GLU A 572 3.46 -21.15 -11.92
C GLU A 572 3.06 -22.13 -10.82
N VAL A 573 2.28 -21.70 -9.82
CA VAL A 573 1.93 -22.53 -8.65
C VAL A 573 0.46 -22.91 -8.53
N GLN A 574 -0.48 -22.13 -9.09
CA GLN A 574 -1.91 -22.26 -8.84
C GLN A 574 -2.47 -23.67 -9.14
N ASP A 575 -1.98 -24.33 -10.19
CA ASP A 575 -2.46 -25.65 -10.61
C ASP A 575 -2.11 -26.79 -9.65
N ARG A 576 -1.17 -26.55 -8.74
CA ARG A 576 -0.69 -27.54 -7.77
C ARG A 576 -0.65 -26.99 -6.34
N TYR A 577 -1.30 -25.85 -6.12
CA TYR A 577 -1.49 -25.27 -4.81
C TYR A 577 -2.68 -25.93 -4.11
N TYR A 578 -2.44 -26.50 -2.93
CA TYR A 578 -3.45 -27.26 -2.17
C TYR A 578 -3.90 -26.55 -0.88
N GLY A 579 -3.62 -25.25 -0.75
CA GLY A 579 -4.08 -24.42 0.37
C GLY A 579 -3.04 -24.17 1.47
N TRP A 580 -1.89 -24.84 1.46
CA TRP A 580 -0.88 -24.70 2.51
C TRP A 580 0.06 -23.52 2.26
N ILE A 581 0.30 -22.71 3.29
CA ILE A 581 1.29 -21.61 3.30
C ILE A 581 2.18 -21.82 4.52
N SER A 582 3.45 -22.16 4.32
CA SER A 582 4.36 -22.61 5.37
C SER A 582 4.91 -21.42 6.16
N LYS A 583 4.67 -21.37 7.47
CA LYS A 583 5.19 -20.29 8.35
C LYS A 583 6.48 -20.67 9.06
N GLU A 584 6.72 -21.96 9.25
CA GLU A 584 7.88 -22.51 9.96
C GLU A 584 8.44 -23.70 9.19
N ALA A 585 9.76 -23.89 9.24
CA ALA A 585 10.42 -25.05 8.66
C ALA A 585 10.35 -26.25 9.62
N GLY A 586 10.02 -27.43 9.11
CA GLY A 586 9.89 -28.64 9.93
C GLY A 586 9.33 -29.83 9.17
N GLN A 587 9.64 -31.06 9.60
CA GLN A 587 9.19 -32.30 8.95
C GLN A 587 9.41 -32.33 7.43
N GLY A 588 10.56 -31.83 6.94
CA GLY A 588 10.85 -31.78 5.50
C GLY A 588 10.14 -30.65 4.72
N ILE A 589 9.34 -29.82 5.38
CA ILE A 589 8.82 -28.55 4.84
C ILE A 589 9.86 -27.44 4.99
N LEU A 590 10.07 -26.67 3.92
CA LEU A 590 10.95 -25.49 3.90
C LEU A 590 10.12 -24.23 3.65
N VAL A 591 10.40 -23.12 4.34
CA VAL A 591 9.72 -21.83 4.09
C VAL A 591 10.34 -21.16 2.85
N THR A 592 9.60 -21.17 1.74
CA THR A 592 10.01 -20.60 0.45
C THR A 592 9.78 -19.09 0.36
N SER A 593 10.30 -18.42 -0.66
CA SER A 593 10.00 -17.00 -0.86
C SER A 593 8.54 -16.80 -1.30
N ILE A 594 7.93 -17.79 -1.97
CA ILE A 594 6.50 -17.81 -2.24
C ILE A 594 5.67 -17.87 -0.94
N ASP A 595 6.05 -18.71 0.04
CA ASP A 595 5.39 -18.73 1.35
C ASP A 595 5.47 -17.36 2.04
N ARG A 596 6.61 -16.68 1.93
CA ARG A 596 6.85 -15.34 2.50
C ARG A 596 6.04 -14.25 1.81
N LEU A 597 5.81 -14.36 0.50
CA LEU A 597 4.90 -13.51 -0.27
C LEU A 597 3.46 -13.68 0.20
N LEU A 598 3.04 -14.91 0.45
CA LEU A 598 1.67 -15.27 0.80
C LEU A 598 1.39 -15.19 2.31
N VAL A 599 2.29 -14.64 3.13
CA VAL A 599 2.19 -14.69 4.60
C VAL A 599 0.90 -14.05 5.17
N HIS A 600 0.34 -13.07 4.44
CA HIS A 600 -0.89 -12.35 4.79
C HIS A 600 -2.13 -12.90 4.06
N VAL A 601 -1.98 -13.95 3.25
CA VAL A 601 -3.09 -14.64 2.58
C VAL A 601 -3.64 -15.72 3.51
N GLU A 602 -4.96 -15.82 3.59
CA GLU A 602 -5.61 -16.86 4.38
C GLU A 602 -5.32 -18.24 3.76
N GLN A 603 -4.98 -19.22 4.60
CA GLN A 603 -4.79 -20.58 4.10
C GLN A 603 -6.13 -21.17 3.63
N GLY A 604 -6.10 -21.93 2.54
CA GLY A 604 -7.31 -22.58 2.03
C GLY A 604 -8.15 -21.71 1.08
N THR A 605 -7.69 -20.51 0.71
CA THR A 605 -8.34 -19.66 -0.29
C THR A 605 -7.67 -19.79 -1.65
N GLN A 606 -8.42 -19.53 -2.72
CA GLN A 606 -7.84 -19.49 -4.06
C GLN A 606 -6.80 -18.35 -4.14
N LEU A 607 -5.65 -18.62 -4.74
CA LEU A 607 -4.66 -17.57 -5.01
C LEU A 607 -5.15 -16.72 -6.17
N THR A 608 -5.47 -15.46 -5.91
CA THR A 608 -5.77 -14.47 -6.96
C THR A 608 -4.67 -13.39 -6.95
N PRO A 609 -4.07 -13.06 -8.10
CA PRO A 609 -3.03 -12.05 -8.15
C PRO A 609 -3.47 -10.69 -7.59
N GLU A 610 -4.73 -10.32 -7.80
CA GLU A 610 -5.30 -9.06 -7.33
C GLU A 610 -5.41 -9.00 -5.80
N GLU A 611 -5.88 -10.07 -5.15
CA GLU A 611 -5.97 -10.10 -3.68
C GLU A 611 -4.58 -10.10 -3.05
N ILE A 612 -3.64 -10.88 -3.60
CA ILE A 612 -2.26 -10.91 -3.11
C ILE A 612 -1.62 -9.53 -3.26
N ALA A 613 -1.75 -8.88 -4.42
CA ALA A 613 -1.23 -7.53 -4.64
C ALA A 613 -1.83 -6.52 -3.65
N ALA A 614 -3.14 -6.62 -3.38
CA ALA A 614 -3.84 -5.77 -2.42
C ALA A 614 -3.36 -5.95 -0.97
N THR A 615 -2.80 -7.11 -0.62
CA THR A 615 -2.21 -7.32 0.70
C THR A 615 -0.90 -6.55 0.91
N ILE A 616 -0.19 -6.15 -0.16
CA ILE A 616 1.15 -5.53 -0.04
C ILE A 616 1.03 -4.01 0.17
N ASN A 617 1.28 -3.58 1.40
CA ASN A 617 1.31 -2.17 1.81
C ASN A 617 2.33 -1.95 2.93
N LYS A 618 2.50 -0.70 3.40
CA LYS A 618 3.47 -0.33 4.46
C LYS A 618 3.35 -1.15 5.76
N THR A 619 2.17 -1.71 6.07
CA THR A 619 1.94 -2.51 7.28
C THR A 619 1.89 -4.03 7.06
N SER A 620 1.84 -4.46 5.80
CA SER A 620 1.65 -5.86 5.41
C SER A 620 2.63 -6.22 4.30
N LEU A 621 3.92 -6.11 4.61
CA LEU A 621 4.99 -6.49 3.70
C LEU A 621 5.22 -8.02 3.73
N PRO A 622 5.72 -8.62 2.63
CA PRO A 622 6.23 -9.98 2.65
C PRO A 622 7.29 -10.16 3.75
N THR A 623 7.43 -11.39 4.25
CA THR A 623 8.43 -11.68 5.29
C THR A 623 9.85 -11.38 4.75
N ASP A 624 10.69 -10.77 5.58
CA ASP A 624 12.05 -10.28 5.26
C ASP A 624 12.10 -9.09 4.27
N VAL A 625 10.96 -8.45 3.97
CA VAL A 625 10.92 -7.19 3.22
C VAL A 625 10.66 -6.03 4.17
N GLU A 626 11.63 -5.11 4.28
CA GLU A 626 11.58 -4.00 5.24
C GLU A 626 10.71 -2.82 4.77
N ASN A 627 10.65 -2.56 3.45
CA ASN A 627 10.00 -1.37 2.88
C ASN A 627 9.35 -1.67 1.53
N LEU A 628 8.38 -0.84 1.11
CA LEU A 628 7.67 -1.02 -0.17
C LEU A 628 8.62 -1.00 -1.38
N TRP A 629 9.59 -0.09 -1.41
CA TRP A 629 10.53 0.00 -2.53
C TRP A 629 11.47 -1.21 -2.67
N ASN A 630 11.51 -2.13 -1.70
CA ASN A 630 12.25 -3.39 -1.81
C ASN A 630 11.42 -4.54 -2.40
N VAL A 631 10.12 -4.35 -2.62
CA VAL A 631 9.21 -5.40 -3.09
C VAL A 631 9.60 -5.91 -4.47
N ALA A 632 9.93 -5.03 -5.43
CA ALA A 632 10.34 -5.44 -6.76
C ALA A 632 11.60 -6.33 -6.72
N LYS A 633 12.60 -5.99 -5.89
CA LYS A 633 13.80 -6.82 -5.68
C LYS A 633 13.44 -8.20 -5.12
N PHE A 634 12.56 -8.26 -4.13
CA PHE A 634 12.11 -9.52 -3.53
C PHE A 634 11.38 -10.39 -4.55
N LEU A 635 10.40 -9.84 -5.28
CA LEU A 635 9.65 -10.58 -6.30
C LEU A 635 10.57 -11.10 -7.41
N ASN A 636 11.55 -10.31 -7.83
CA ASN A 636 12.55 -10.74 -8.82
C ASN A 636 13.55 -11.80 -8.29
N SER A 637 13.66 -11.96 -6.96
CA SER A 637 14.51 -12.98 -6.35
C SER A 637 13.86 -14.36 -6.27
N ILE A 638 12.53 -14.44 -6.47
CA ILE A 638 11.79 -15.70 -6.56
C ILE A 638 12.27 -16.41 -7.83
N ASN A 639 13.16 -17.39 -7.64
CA ASN A 639 13.70 -18.19 -8.73
C ASN A 639 12.63 -19.19 -9.21
N ASN A 640 12.18 -19.02 -10.46
CA ASN A 640 11.12 -19.80 -11.09
C ASN A 640 11.28 -21.33 -11.05
N VAL A 641 12.49 -21.85 -10.80
CA VAL A 641 12.69 -23.31 -10.78
C VAL A 641 12.77 -23.86 -9.37
N ASP A 642 13.72 -23.43 -8.55
CA ASP A 642 13.98 -24.07 -7.24
C ASP A 642 12.95 -23.69 -6.17
N ASP A 643 12.55 -22.42 -6.11
CA ASP A 643 11.62 -21.93 -5.08
C ASP A 643 10.19 -22.42 -5.36
N VAL A 644 9.77 -22.37 -6.64
CA VAL A 644 8.49 -22.92 -7.12
C VAL A 644 8.41 -24.43 -6.87
N ASN A 645 9.44 -25.20 -7.25
CA ASN A 645 9.41 -26.65 -7.04
C ASN A 645 9.40 -27.01 -5.55
N THR A 646 10.11 -26.25 -4.72
CA THR A 646 10.11 -26.46 -3.26
C THR A 646 8.74 -26.16 -2.68
N PHE A 647 8.09 -25.06 -3.07
CA PHE A 647 6.74 -24.70 -2.63
C PHE A 647 5.72 -25.78 -3.00
N LEU A 648 5.80 -26.30 -4.23
CA LEU A 648 4.90 -27.36 -4.71
C LEU A 648 5.18 -28.72 -4.05
N ASN A 649 6.45 -29.03 -3.77
CA ASN A 649 6.83 -30.20 -2.98
C ASN A 649 6.28 -30.12 -1.55
N ASN A 650 6.30 -28.94 -0.92
CA ASN A 650 5.68 -28.74 0.38
C ASN A 650 4.19 -29.10 0.36
N GLN A 651 3.45 -28.74 -0.70
CA GLN A 651 2.04 -29.12 -0.81
C GLN A 651 1.86 -30.65 -0.85
N ALA A 652 2.71 -31.35 -1.62
CA ALA A 652 2.68 -32.81 -1.73
C ALA A 652 3.04 -33.51 -0.42
N ILE A 653 4.00 -32.96 0.33
CA ILE A 653 4.42 -33.43 1.66
C ILE A 653 3.30 -33.23 2.69
N ASN A 654 2.61 -32.08 2.67
CA ASN A 654 1.49 -31.82 3.56
C ASN A 654 0.32 -32.79 3.34
N ILE A 655 -0.05 -33.09 2.08
CA ILE A 655 -1.06 -34.11 1.77
C ILE A 655 -0.66 -35.46 2.38
N PHE A 656 0.59 -35.87 2.20
CA PHE A 656 1.11 -37.12 2.77
C PHE A 656 0.96 -37.15 4.29
N TYR A 657 1.35 -36.08 4.99
CA TYR A 657 1.24 -36.01 6.44
C TYR A 657 -0.20 -35.98 6.95
N GLN A 658 -1.12 -35.29 6.28
CA GLN A 658 -2.53 -35.31 6.69
C GLN A 658 -3.14 -36.70 6.53
N ILE A 659 -2.87 -37.39 5.41
CA ILE A 659 -3.34 -38.77 5.22
C ILE A 659 -2.67 -39.70 6.23
N GLN A 660 -1.37 -39.53 6.50
CA GLN A 660 -0.65 -40.30 7.53
C GLN A 660 -1.27 -40.14 8.92
N ARG A 661 -1.90 -39.00 9.22
CA ARG A 661 -2.63 -38.78 10.47
C ARG A 661 -4.03 -39.40 10.47
N ILE A 662 -4.70 -39.45 9.33
CA ILE A 662 -6.06 -40.02 9.20
C ILE A 662 -6.02 -41.55 9.19
N LEU A 663 -5.07 -42.15 8.48
CA LEU A 663 -5.02 -43.60 8.26
C LEU A 663 -5.06 -44.44 9.55
N PRO A 664 -4.27 -44.13 10.60
CA PRO A 664 -4.30 -44.88 11.86
C PRO A 664 -5.64 -44.82 12.60
N LEU A 665 -6.49 -43.85 12.29
CA LEU A 665 -7.85 -43.75 12.84
C LEU A 665 -8.84 -44.67 12.12
N LEU A 666 -8.56 -45.00 10.84
CA LEU A 666 -9.38 -45.89 10.02
C LEU A 666 -9.02 -47.36 10.23
N THR A 667 -7.72 -47.68 10.24
CA THR A 667 -7.20 -49.06 10.23
C THR A 667 -7.80 -49.98 11.31
N PRO A 668 -7.99 -49.57 12.58
CA PRO A 668 -8.45 -50.48 13.63
C PRO A 668 -9.84 -51.08 13.40
N SER A 669 -10.70 -50.37 12.65
CA SER A 669 -12.11 -50.71 12.40
C SER A 669 -12.42 -50.88 10.91
N TYR A 670 -11.41 -50.97 10.04
CA TYR A 670 -11.61 -51.29 8.63
C TYR A 670 -11.61 -52.82 8.42
N PHE A 671 -12.71 -53.34 7.88
CA PHE A 671 -12.95 -54.78 7.74
C PHE A 671 -13.01 -55.26 6.28
N GLY A 672 -12.59 -54.41 5.34
CA GLY A 672 -12.47 -54.77 3.93
C GLY A 672 -13.74 -54.56 3.11
N PHE A 673 -14.75 -53.89 3.66
CA PHE A 673 -16.00 -53.61 2.96
C PHE A 673 -15.91 -52.31 2.17
N ASN A 674 -16.59 -52.28 1.03
CA ASN A 674 -16.95 -51.01 0.41
C ASN A 674 -17.93 -50.25 1.31
N PRO A 675 -17.92 -48.90 1.30
CA PRO A 675 -18.90 -48.11 2.03
C PRO A 675 -20.32 -48.49 1.58
N SER A 676 -21.27 -48.59 2.52
CA SER A 676 -22.67 -48.83 2.15
C SER A 676 -23.26 -47.67 1.35
N SER A 677 -24.38 -47.94 0.67
CA SER A 677 -25.12 -46.93 -0.09
C SER A 677 -25.61 -45.74 0.77
N SER A 678 -25.65 -45.87 2.09
CA SER A 678 -26.00 -44.78 3.01
C SER A 678 -24.88 -43.74 3.18
N LEU A 679 -23.64 -44.10 2.84
CA LEU A 679 -22.45 -43.24 2.94
C LEU A 679 -22.03 -42.63 1.61
N VAL A 680 -22.91 -42.61 0.61
CA VAL A 680 -22.56 -42.12 -0.74
C VAL A 680 -22.06 -40.69 -0.73
N THR A 681 -22.45 -39.84 0.23
CA THR A 681 -21.99 -38.44 0.37
C THR A 681 -20.98 -38.23 1.50
N ASN A 682 -20.47 -39.30 2.11
CA ASN A 682 -19.51 -39.22 3.20
C ASN A 682 -18.11 -38.89 2.67
N SER A 683 -17.43 -37.93 3.29
CA SER A 683 -16.14 -37.43 2.82
C SER A 683 -15.05 -38.51 2.85
N ILE A 684 -14.98 -39.34 3.90
CA ILE A 684 -14.02 -40.46 3.95
C ILE A 684 -14.28 -41.45 2.82
N ALA A 685 -15.53 -41.85 2.63
CA ALA A 685 -15.93 -42.81 1.61
C ALA A 685 -15.65 -42.30 0.19
N GLN A 686 -15.98 -41.04 -0.11
CA GLN A 686 -15.81 -40.45 -1.44
C GLN A 686 -14.37 -40.08 -1.75
N THR A 687 -13.59 -39.62 -0.77
CA THR A 687 -12.25 -39.05 -1.04
C THR A 687 -11.10 -39.89 -0.53
N ILE A 688 -11.13 -40.33 0.74
CA ILE A 688 -10.01 -41.09 1.33
C ILE A 688 -10.01 -42.53 0.81
N MET A 689 -11.19 -43.13 0.70
CA MET A 689 -11.38 -44.49 0.18
C MET A 689 -11.56 -44.51 -1.36
N PHE A 690 -11.26 -43.39 -2.03
CA PHE A 690 -11.43 -43.26 -3.47
C PHE A 690 -10.60 -44.31 -4.22
N HIS A 691 -11.26 -45.11 -5.06
CA HIS A 691 -10.65 -46.25 -5.78
C HIS A 691 -9.93 -47.29 -4.90
N HIS A 692 -10.15 -47.28 -3.58
CA HIS A 692 -9.61 -48.32 -2.71
C HIS A 692 -10.30 -49.66 -2.97
N GLU A 693 -9.53 -50.72 -3.16
CA GLU A 693 -10.08 -52.06 -3.42
C GLU A 693 -10.58 -52.70 -2.12
N GLN A 694 -11.80 -53.26 -2.15
CA GLN A 694 -12.28 -54.12 -1.07
C GLN A 694 -11.33 -55.29 -0.83
N ASN A 695 -11.27 -55.80 0.40
CA ASN A 695 -10.36 -56.88 0.81
C ASN A 695 -8.86 -56.58 0.70
N SER A 696 -8.45 -55.31 0.59
CA SER A 696 -7.04 -54.91 0.54
C SER A 696 -6.63 -54.03 1.72
N GLU A 697 -5.34 -54.03 2.06
CA GLU A 697 -4.79 -53.21 3.14
C GLU A 697 -4.84 -51.72 2.78
N LEU A 698 -5.17 -50.87 3.77
CA LEU A 698 -5.06 -49.42 3.62
C LEU A 698 -3.59 -49.02 3.69
N THR A 699 -2.92 -48.89 2.54
CA THR A 699 -1.53 -48.43 2.49
C THR A 699 -1.48 -46.91 2.30
N LEU A 700 -0.55 -46.25 3.01
CA LEU A 700 -0.40 -44.80 2.90
C LEU A 700 -0.05 -44.35 1.47
N HIS A 701 0.76 -45.13 0.76
CA HIS A 701 1.18 -44.80 -0.60
C HIS A 701 -0.02 -44.77 -1.56
N ASP A 702 -0.83 -45.83 -1.56
CA ASP A 702 -1.94 -45.99 -2.50
C ASP A 702 -3.04 -44.97 -2.22
N ILE A 703 -3.35 -44.73 -0.95
CA ILE A 703 -4.36 -43.72 -0.54
C ILE A 703 -3.91 -42.30 -0.90
N VAL A 704 -2.63 -41.94 -0.68
CA VAL A 704 -2.12 -40.62 -1.08
C VAL A 704 -2.16 -40.45 -2.60
N LEU A 705 -1.79 -41.49 -3.35
CA LEU A 705 -1.80 -41.46 -4.81
C LEU A 705 -3.24 -41.31 -5.34
N ALA A 706 -4.17 -42.15 -4.85
CA ALA A 706 -5.57 -42.10 -5.23
C ALA A 706 -6.23 -40.77 -4.87
N PHE A 707 -5.96 -40.23 -3.67
CA PHE A 707 -6.46 -38.92 -3.25
C PHE A 707 -5.98 -37.80 -4.17
N LYS A 708 -4.69 -37.79 -4.53
CA LYS A 708 -4.13 -36.82 -5.49
C LYS A 708 -4.77 -36.93 -6.87
N ASN A 709 -4.98 -38.16 -7.35
CA ASN A 709 -5.65 -38.40 -8.63
C ASN A 709 -7.10 -37.92 -8.60
N GLY A 710 -7.84 -38.19 -7.52
CA GLY A 710 -9.23 -37.70 -7.35
C GLY A 710 -9.34 -36.18 -7.38
N ILE A 711 -8.39 -35.45 -6.77
CA ILE A 711 -8.34 -33.99 -6.89
C ILE A 711 -8.03 -33.54 -8.33
N GLN A 712 -7.09 -34.21 -9.01
CA GLN A 712 -6.76 -33.87 -10.41
C GLN A 712 -7.92 -34.10 -11.37
N GLU A 713 -8.66 -35.20 -11.18
CA GLU A 713 -9.82 -35.59 -11.98
C GLU A 713 -11.09 -34.80 -11.63
N GLN A 714 -11.06 -33.98 -10.57
CA GLN A 714 -12.23 -33.30 -10.02
C GLN A 714 -13.37 -34.28 -9.70
N ALA A 715 -13.01 -35.43 -9.12
CA ALA A 715 -13.96 -36.48 -8.79
C ALA A 715 -15.03 -35.96 -7.79
N PRO A 716 -16.29 -36.42 -7.89
CA PRO A 716 -17.34 -35.99 -6.98
C PRO A 716 -16.95 -36.19 -5.50
N GLY A 717 -17.20 -35.18 -4.67
CA GLY A 717 -16.87 -35.20 -3.23
C GLY A 717 -15.50 -34.62 -2.88
N PHE A 718 -14.57 -34.51 -3.84
CA PHE A 718 -13.28 -33.88 -3.59
C PHE A 718 -13.39 -32.35 -3.53
N PRO A 719 -12.64 -31.70 -2.63
CA PRO A 719 -12.57 -30.24 -2.59
C PRO A 719 -11.84 -29.69 -3.82
N GLN A 720 -12.05 -28.41 -4.12
CA GLN A 720 -11.17 -27.67 -5.02
C GLN A 720 -9.73 -27.72 -4.49
N LYS A 721 -8.73 -27.71 -5.37
CA LYS A 721 -7.31 -27.86 -5.01
C LYS A 721 -6.92 -26.98 -3.83
N TYR A 722 -7.16 -25.67 -3.93
CA TYR A 722 -6.82 -24.70 -2.88
C TYR A 722 -7.52 -24.97 -1.53
N ALA A 723 -8.68 -25.64 -1.52
CA ALA A 723 -9.48 -25.90 -0.32
C ALA A 723 -9.13 -27.23 0.38
N VAL A 724 -8.15 -27.99 -0.12
CA VAL A 724 -7.76 -29.29 0.42
C VAL A 724 -7.32 -29.19 1.88
N ILE A 725 -6.56 -28.15 2.28
CA ILE A 725 -6.19 -27.95 3.69
C ILE A 725 -7.42 -27.91 4.60
N THR A 726 -8.40 -27.06 4.27
CA THR A 726 -9.63 -26.87 5.06
C THR A 726 -10.41 -28.17 5.15
N PHE A 727 -10.54 -28.88 4.04
CA PHE A 727 -11.20 -30.18 3.97
C PHE A 727 -10.52 -31.24 4.86
N MET A 728 -9.20 -31.36 4.80
CA MET A 728 -8.44 -32.33 5.60
C MET A 728 -8.48 -31.98 7.10
N THR A 729 -8.44 -30.68 7.43
CA THR A 729 -8.64 -30.22 8.82
C THR A 729 -10.04 -30.55 9.33
N GLN A 730 -11.08 -30.34 8.53
CA GLN A 730 -12.47 -30.67 8.92
C GLN A 730 -12.67 -32.17 9.15
N ILE A 731 -12.12 -33.03 8.28
CA ILE A 731 -12.17 -34.49 8.46
C ILE A 731 -11.61 -34.90 9.84
N THR A 732 -10.52 -34.26 10.25
CA THR A 732 -9.82 -34.60 11.49
C THR A 732 -10.41 -33.91 12.73
N SER A 733 -11.01 -32.72 12.60
CA SER A 733 -11.59 -31.98 13.73
C SER A 733 -13.01 -32.41 14.08
N ASP A 734 -13.87 -32.61 13.07
CA ASP A 734 -15.30 -32.81 13.30
C ASP A 734 -15.63 -34.28 13.58
N ASN A 735 -14.78 -35.21 13.09
CA ASN A 735 -14.83 -36.66 13.26
C ASN A 735 -16.17 -37.34 12.88
N LYS A 736 -17.17 -36.58 12.42
CA LYS A 736 -18.51 -37.10 12.12
C LYS A 736 -18.49 -38.09 10.94
N ASP A 737 -17.87 -37.69 9.84
CA ASP A 737 -17.79 -38.54 8.65
C ASP A 737 -16.86 -39.74 8.87
N LEU A 738 -15.78 -39.55 9.64
CA LEU A 738 -14.91 -40.63 10.07
C LEU A 738 -15.68 -41.65 10.92
N GLN A 739 -16.37 -41.21 11.96
CA GLN A 739 -17.15 -42.10 12.82
C GLN A 739 -18.26 -42.83 12.06
N ALA A 740 -18.97 -42.12 11.16
CA ALA A 740 -20.01 -42.74 10.32
C ALA A 740 -19.45 -43.85 9.42
N PHE A 741 -18.26 -43.65 8.84
CA PHE A 741 -17.58 -44.68 8.05
C PHE A 741 -17.17 -45.89 8.91
N LEU A 742 -16.63 -45.66 10.11
CA LEU A 742 -16.23 -46.74 11.02
C LEU A 742 -17.44 -47.57 11.49
N ASP A 743 -18.56 -46.91 11.80
CA ASP A 743 -19.77 -47.60 12.25
C ASP A 743 -20.44 -48.39 11.11
N ASP A 744 -20.33 -47.91 9.87
CA ASP A 744 -20.75 -48.68 8.69
C ASP A 744 -19.96 -49.98 8.52
N GLN A 745 -18.62 -49.95 8.67
CA GLN A 745 -17.80 -51.17 8.61
C GLN A 745 -18.21 -52.20 9.67
N LYS A 746 -18.51 -51.73 10.90
CA LYS A 746 -18.99 -52.61 11.99
C LYS A 746 -20.37 -53.18 11.69
N GLN A 747 -21.29 -52.35 11.19
CA GLN A 747 -22.64 -52.79 10.84
C GLN A 747 -22.62 -53.83 9.72
N GLN A 748 -21.69 -53.71 8.76
CA GLN A 748 -21.53 -54.71 7.71
C GLN A 748 -21.03 -56.06 8.24
N ILE A 749 -20.12 -56.10 9.22
CA ILE A 749 -19.77 -57.34 9.93
C ILE A 749 -21.00 -57.95 10.63
N VAL A 750 -21.79 -57.13 11.34
CA VAL A 750 -23.04 -57.57 11.99
C VAL A 750 -23.99 -58.21 10.98
N ASN A 751 -24.10 -57.64 9.77
CA ASN A 751 -24.93 -58.20 8.71
C ASN A 751 -24.43 -59.58 8.25
N GLN A 752 -23.11 -59.76 8.06
CA GLN A 752 -22.55 -61.06 7.69
C GLN A 752 -22.79 -62.11 8.79
N PHE A 753 -22.57 -61.75 10.06
CA PHE A 753 -22.85 -62.62 11.20
C PHE A 753 -24.34 -62.99 11.28
N THR A 754 -25.23 -62.03 11.04
CA THR A 754 -26.68 -62.27 11.00
C THR A 754 -27.06 -63.31 9.94
N ILE A 755 -26.46 -63.22 8.75
CA ILE A 755 -26.69 -64.21 7.68
C ILE A 755 -26.21 -65.60 8.11
N ILE A 756 -24.98 -65.70 8.63
CA ILE A 756 -24.40 -66.98 9.05
C ILE A 756 -25.20 -67.59 10.20
N ILE A 757 -25.49 -66.82 11.26
CA ILE A 757 -26.27 -67.26 12.42
C ILE A 757 -27.65 -67.74 11.99
N ASN A 758 -28.36 -66.99 11.14
CA ASN A 758 -29.69 -67.41 10.67
C ASN A 758 -29.65 -68.73 9.87
N ARG A 759 -28.55 -69.01 9.16
CA ARG A 759 -28.38 -70.28 8.42
C ARG A 759 -28.08 -71.45 9.34
N ILE A 760 -27.33 -71.25 10.43
CA ILE A 760 -27.01 -72.35 11.36
C ILE A 760 -28.10 -72.57 12.41
N LEU A 761 -28.83 -71.53 12.81
CA LEU A 761 -29.72 -71.55 13.98
C LEU A 761 -30.75 -72.69 13.98
N PRO A 762 -31.44 -73.05 12.87
CA PRO A 762 -32.42 -74.15 12.88
C PRO A 762 -31.84 -75.52 13.24
N SER A 763 -30.53 -75.70 13.04
CA SER A 763 -29.81 -76.98 13.25
C SER A 763 -28.57 -76.82 14.13
N TYR A 764 -28.49 -75.74 14.89
CA TYR A 764 -27.51 -75.54 15.94
C TYR A 764 -28.13 -76.02 17.25
N TYR A 765 -27.61 -77.12 17.79
CA TYR A 765 -28.24 -77.81 18.93
C TYR A 765 -27.65 -77.45 20.31
N GLY A 766 -26.76 -76.44 20.32
CA GLY A 766 -26.09 -75.97 21.54
C GLY A 766 -24.90 -76.83 21.98
N PHE A 767 -24.35 -77.67 21.09
CA PHE A 767 -23.18 -78.50 21.40
C PHE A 767 -21.86 -77.73 21.28
N GLU A 768 -20.80 -78.36 21.82
CA GLU A 768 -19.42 -77.85 21.73
C GLU A 768 -19.02 -77.51 20.29
N ASN A 769 -18.14 -76.52 20.20
CA ASN A 769 -17.61 -76.00 18.95
C ASN A 769 -16.79 -77.05 18.17
N LEU A 770 -16.95 -77.05 16.85
CA LEU A 770 -16.16 -77.89 15.94
C LEU A 770 -14.76 -77.30 15.80
N ALA A 771 -13.73 -78.05 16.20
CA ALA A 771 -12.34 -77.63 16.05
C ALA A 771 -11.98 -77.36 14.57
N ASP A 772 -11.12 -76.37 14.35
CA ASP A 772 -10.62 -75.94 13.04
C ASP A 772 -11.75 -75.58 12.05
N ASN A 773 -12.86 -75.03 12.55
CA ASN A 773 -13.98 -74.57 11.73
C ASN A 773 -14.26 -73.06 11.97
N PRO A 774 -14.29 -72.24 10.91
CA PRO A 774 -14.45 -70.80 11.04
C PRO A 774 -15.73 -70.32 11.72
N ILE A 775 -16.81 -71.10 11.66
CA ILE A 775 -18.05 -70.79 12.39
C ILE A 775 -17.79 -70.85 13.90
N SER A 776 -17.05 -71.85 14.35
CA SER A 776 -16.65 -72.01 15.75
C SER A 776 -15.54 -71.04 16.17
N ASP A 777 -14.54 -70.84 15.31
CA ASP A 777 -13.32 -70.10 15.64
C ASP A 777 -13.47 -68.57 15.56
N TYR A 778 -14.46 -68.06 14.80
CA TYR A 778 -14.72 -66.62 14.68
C TYR A 778 -16.16 -66.23 15.00
N VAL A 779 -17.15 -66.98 14.51
CA VAL A 779 -18.57 -66.56 14.63
C VAL A 779 -19.15 -66.86 16.01
N LEU A 780 -18.86 -68.04 16.58
CA LEU A 780 -19.40 -68.51 17.87
C LEU A 780 -18.39 -68.45 19.03
N LYS A 781 -17.19 -67.88 18.85
CA LYS A 781 -16.11 -67.92 19.85
C LYS A 781 -16.45 -67.24 21.20
N GLY A 782 -17.44 -66.36 21.22
CA GLY A 782 -17.99 -65.72 22.43
C GLY A 782 -19.35 -66.27 22.87
N GLN A 783 -19.84 -67.35 22.26
CA GLN A 783 -21.18 -67.90 22.54
C GLN A 783 -21.21 -68.68 23.85
N THR A 784 -22.25 -68.43 24.65
CA THR A 784 -22.59 -69.28 25.81
C THR A 784 -23.44 -70.47 25.35
N TYR A 785 -23.03 -71.69 25.68
CA TYR A 785 -23.76 -72.91 25.32
C TYR A 785 -25.16 -72.94 25.94
N GLY A 786 -26.14 -73.35 25.14
CA GLY A 786 -27.55 -73.42 25.57
C GLY A 786 -28.32 -72.11 25.44
N GLU A 787 -27.67 -71.00 25.10
CA GLU A 787 -28.31 -69.71 24.82
C GLU A 787 -28.48 -69.49 23.31
N LYS A 788 -29.43 -68.62 22.94
CA LYS A 788 -29.64 -68.24 21.55
C LYS A 788 -28.44 -67.43 21.07
N PRO A 789 -27.78 -67.80 19.95
CA PRO A 789 -26.75 -66.97 19.35
C PRO A 789 -27.28 -65.59 18.96
N ASP A 790 -26.68 -64.54 19.52
CA ASP A 790 -26.97 -63.15 19.15
C ASP A 790 -25.92 -62.66 18.14
N PRO A 791 -26.29 -62.46 16.86
CA PRO A 791 -25.34 -62.05 15.84
C PRO A 791 -24.71 -60.68 16.11
N VAL A 792 -25.40 -59.78 16.83
CA VAL A 792 -24.86 -58.45 17.16
C VAL A 792 -23.78 -58.57 18.23
N ALA A 793 -24.08 -59.27 19.33
CA ALA A 793 -23.12 -59.47 20.41
C ALA A 793 -21.88 -60.25 19.95
N LEU A 794 -22.06 -61.27 19.11
CA LEU A 794 -20.97 -62.08 18.56
C LEU A 794 -20.12 -61.30 17.55
N ALA A 795 -20.75 -60.50 16.68
CA ALA A 795 -20.02 -59.60 15.79
C ALA A 795 -19.19 -58.57 16.57
N GLN A 796 -19.77 -57.99 17.62
CA GLN A 796 -19.06 -57.05 18.48
C GLN A 796 -17.89 -57.74 19.20
N PHE A 797 -18.09 -58.95 19.70
CA PHE A 797 -17.02 -59.76 20.29
C PHE A 797 -15.87 -59.99 19.28
N PHE A 798 -16.19 -60.31 18.03
CA PHE A 798 -15.20 -60.44 16.96
C PHE A 798 -14.45 -59.13 16.68
N ILE A 799 -15.16 -58.00 16.60
CA ILE A 799 -14.58 -56.67 16.37
C ILE A 799 -13.56 -56.31 17.47
N ASP A 800 -13.94 -56.54 18.73
CA ASP A 800 -13.16 -56.17 19.92
C ASP A 800 -12.02 -57.14 20.21
N ASN A 801 -12.19 -58.42 19.90
CA ASN A 801 -11.25 -59.50 20.25
C ASN A 801 -10.61 -60.17 19.03
N PHE A 802 -10.59 -59.49 17.87
CA PHE A 802 -9.97 -60.02 16.66
C PHE A 802 -8.53 -60.46 16.93
N GLN A 803 -8.27 -61.75 16.71
CA GLN A 803 -6.93 -62.32 16.75
C GLN A 803 -6.60 -62.86 15.36
N PRO A 804 -5.54 -62.35 14.71
CA PRO A 804 -5.16 -62.82 13.40
C PRO A 804 -4.77 -64.30 13.45
N SER A 805 -5.36 -65.10 12.57
CA SER A 805 -4.93 -66.49 12.36
C SER A 805 -3.74 -66.53 11.42
N GLN A 806 -2.83 -67.47 11.63
CA GLN A 806 -1.67 -67.67 10.75
C GLN A 806 -2.10 -68.19 9.36
N THR A 807 -3.24 -68.86 9.25
CA THR A 807 -3.61 -69.65 8.06
C THR A 807 -4.93 -69.25 7.40
N GLU A 808 -5.87 -68.61 8.11
CA GLU A 808 -7.23 -68.40 7.59
C GLU A 808 -7.60 -66.92 7.44
N LEU A 809 -7.74 -66.20 8.56
CA LEU A 809 -8.06 -64.78 8.58
C LEU A 809 -6.90 -63.99 9.21
N GLN A 810 -5.90 -63.69 8.38
CA GLN A 810 -4.65 -63.04 8.82
C GLN A 810 -4.82 -61.58 9.22
N HIS A 811 -5.81 -60.89 8.66
CA HIS A 811 -6.01 -59.46 8.85
C HIS A 811 -7.48 -59.06 8.85
N LYS A 812 -7.83 -58.00 9.59
CA LYS A 812 -9.22 -57.50 9.70
C LYS A 812 -9.81 -57.13 8.34
N TRP A 813 -9.01 -56.51 7.46
CA TRP A 813 -9.46 -56.08 6.13
C TRP A 813 -9.77 -57.24 5.18
N LEU A 814 -9.49 -58.50 5.53
CA LEU A 814 -9.89 -59.66 4.76
C LEU A 814 -11.25 -60.24 5.23
N ALA A 815 -11.84 -59.69 6.30
CA ALA A 815 -13.05 -60.24 6.91
C ALA A 815 -14.24 -60.26 5.94
N ASN A 816 -14.43 -59.21 5.13
CA ASN A 816 -15.47 -59.16 4.10
C ASN A 816 -15.39 -60.38 3.16
N GLY A 817 -14.29 -60.53 2.42
CA GLY A 817 -14.10 -61.64 1.49
C GLY A 817 -14.15 -63.00 2.17
N TYR A 818 -13.58 -63.12 3.37
CA TYR A 818 -13.57 -64.37 4.13
C TYR A 818 -14.99 -64.83 4.53
N PHE A 819 -15.78 -63.95 5.15
CA PHE A 819 -17.16 -64.30 5.54
C PHE A 819 -18.08 -64.44 4.34
N GLN A 820 -17.86 -63.66 3.27
CA GLN A 820 -18.60 -63.82 2.02
C GLN A 820 -18.37 -65.20 1.39
N ILE A 821 -17.12 -65.69 1.36
CA ILE A 821 -16.82 -67.06 0.90
C ILE A 821 -17.56 -68.09 1.77
N ILE A 822 -17.53 -67.94 3.10
CA ILE A 822 -18.26 -68.85 4.01
C ILE A 822 -19.76 -68.89 3.69
N ILE A 823 -20.36 -67.74 3.38
CA ILE A 823 -21.78 -67.61 3.07
C ILE A 823 -22.10 -68.16 1.68
N GLU A 824 -21.31 -67.86 0.66
CA GLU A 824 -21.59 -68.26 -0.72
C GLU A 824 -21.30 -69.74 -0.97
N ASP A 825 -20.13 -70.24 -0.56
CA ASP A 825 -19.75 -71.65 -0.69
C ASP A 825 -20.59 -72.53 0.25
N GLY A 826 -20.80 -72.08 1.49
CA GLY A 826 -21.59 -72.80 2.49
C GLY A 826 -20.98 -74.12 2.95
N THR A 827 -19.88 -74.60 2.35
CA THR A 827 -19.21 -75.85 2.73
C THR A 827 -18.80 -75.87 4.20
N LEU A 828 -18.27 -74.75 4.72
CA LEU A 828 -17.88 -74.64 6.13
C LEU A 828 -19.08 -74.60 7.08
N ILE A 829 -20.19 -73.98 6.66
CA ILE A 829 -21.47 -74.00 7.37
C ILE A 829 -22.02 -75.42 7.41
N ASN A 830 -22.06 -76.11 6.27
CA ASN A 830 -22.56 -77.47 6.15
C ASN A 830 -21.71 -78.46 6.96
N ARG A 831 -20.38 -78.28 7.01
CA ARG A 831 -19.49 -79.09 7.84
C ARG A 831 -19.79 -78.91 9.33
N PHE A 832 -20.02 -77.67 9.77
CA PHE A 832 -20.44 -77.37 11.14
C PHE A 832 -21.81 -77.99 11.46
N LEU A 833 -22.80 -77.85 10.57
CA LEU A 833 -24.13 -78.45 10.75
C LEU A 833 -24.09 -79.98 10.77
N ALA A 834 -23.28 -80.60 9.92
CA ALA A 834 -23.08 -82.05 9.91
C ALA A 834 -22.46 -82.56 11.22
N ASP A 835 -21.55 -81.79 11.83
CA ASP A 835 -21.00 -82.10 13.14
C ASP A 835 -22.06 -81.97 14.26
N GLN A 836 -22.87 -80.91 14.24
CA GLN A 836 -24.01 -80.76 15.15
C GLN A 836 -25.00 -81.94 15.03
N ASP A 837 -25.33 -82.35 13.80
CA ASP A 837 -26.21 -83.47 13.52
C ASP A 837 -25.61 -84.81 13.96
N SER A 838 -24.32 -85.04 13.70
CA SER A 838 -23.59 -86.24 14.14
C SER A 838 -23.52 -86.32 15.66
N THR A 839 -23.26 -85.19 16.33
CA THR A 839 -23.24 -85.11 17.79
C THR A 839 -24.62 -85.35 18.38
N LEU A 840 -25.67 -84.75 17.82
CA LEU A 840 -27.06 -85.04 18.21
C LEU A 840 -27.34 -86.53 18.11
N GLN A 841 -27.08 -87.14 16.95
CA GLN A 841 -27.38 -88.54 16.70
C GLN A 841 -26.58 -89.47 17.62
N ASN A 842 -25.26 -89.34 17.63
CA ASN A 842 -24.38 -90.35 18.21
C ASN A 842 -24.12 -90.16 19.71
N LYS A 843 -24.06 -88.92 20.20
CA LYS A 843 -23.71 -88.65 21.61
C LYS A 843 -24.93 -88.44 22.51
N PHE A 844 -26.03 -87.92 21.99
CA PHE A 844 -27.20 -87.56 22.81
C PHE A 844 -28.41 -88.43 22.51
N TRP A 845 -28.78 -88.56 21.23
CA TRP A 845 -30.00 -89.26 20.83
C TRP A 845 -29.95 -90.76 21.11
N GLN A 846 -28.88 -91.46 20.67
CA GLN A 846 -28.79 -92.91 20.87
C GLN A 846 -28.85 -93.29 22.37
N PRO A 847 -28.07 -92.68 23.28
CA PRO A 847 -28.17 -92.99 24.71
C PRO A 847 -29.55 -92.69 25.30
N ILE A 848 -30.17 -91.56 24.94
CA ILE A 848 -31.49 -91.20 25.45
C ILE A 848 -32.55 -92.20 24.97
N LEU A 849 -32.47 -92.60 23.71
CA LEU A 849 -33.41 -93.59 23.16
C LEU A 849 -33.18 -94.97 23.76
N GLU A 850 -31.93 -95.34 24.10
CA GLU A 850 -31.61 -96.57 24.82
C GLU A 850 -32.26 -96.56 26.22
N GLU A 851 -32.14 -95.46 26.96
CA GLU A 851 -32.81 -95.29 28.27
C GLU A 851 -34.34 -95.34 28.14
N ILE A 852 -34.91 -94.79 27.07
CA ILE A 852 -36.35 -94.88 26.79
C ILE A 852 -36.76 -96.29 26.33
N SER A 853 -35.84 -97.08 25.77
CA SER A 853 -36.09 -98.45 25.28
C SER A 853 -35.97 -99.51 26.37
N ASN A 854 -35.07 -99.31 27.34
CA ASN A 854 -35.31 -99.73 28.72
C ASN A 854 -36.66 -99.09 29.11
N VAL A 855 -37.44 -99.49 30.08
CA VAL A 855 -38.64 -98.76 30.52
C VAL A 855 -39.84 -98.71 29.55
N TYR A 856 -39.68 -98.82 28.22
CA TYR A 856 -40.80 -98.93 27.27
C TYR A 856 -41.34 -100.36 27.15
N PHE A 857 -42.62 -100.54 27.47
CA PHE A 857 -43.32 -101.84 27.40
C PHE A 857 -44.31 -101.92 26.22
N GLY A 858 -44.44 -100.86 25.42
CA GLY A 858 -45.38 -100.81 24.30
C GLY A 858 -46.60 -99.96 24.53
N TYR A 859 -46.67 -99.20 25.63
CA TYR A 859 -47.81 -98.34 25.91
C TYR A 859 -47.47 -96.89 25.56
N ILE A 860 -48.45 -96.19 24.98
CA ILE A 860 -48.44 -94.75 24.70
C ILE A 860 -49.84 -94.26 25.11
N THR A 861 -50.21 -94.53 26.36
CA THR A 861 -51.56 -94.26 26.87
C THR A 861 -51.63 -92.86 27.46
N GLY A 862 -52.23 -91.92 26.72
CA GLY A 862 -52.33 -90.52 27.12
C GLY A 862 -50.99 -89.79 26.99
N ILE A 863 -50.95 -88.76 26.16
CA ILE A 863 -49.76 -87.92 26.00
C ILE A 863 -49.60 -87.10 27.30
N THR A 864 -48.90 -87.65 28.30
CA THR A 864 -48.78 -87.05 29.63
C THR A 864 -47.35 -86.88 30.11
N SER A 865 -46.40 -87.63 29.54
CA SER A 865 -44.99 -87.47 29.87
C SER A 865 -44.25 -86.67 28.81
N VAL A 866 -43.21 -85.94 29.23
CA VAL A 866 -42.35 -85.17 28.31
C VAL A 866 -41.80 -86.06 27.18
N VAL A 867 -41.46 -87.31 27.49
CA VAL A 867 -40.98 -88.31 26.51
C VAL A 867 -42.05 -88.60 25.45
N THR A 868 -43.30 -88.82 25.84
CA THR A 868 -44.42 -89.05 24.89
C THR A 868 -44.81 -87.81 24.10
N GLU A 869 -44.66 -86.61 24.68
CA GLU A 869 -44.97 -85.33 24.02
C GLU A 869 -43.94 -84.93 22.97
N THR A 870 -42.69 -85.37 23.10
CA THR A 870 -41.58 -84.84 22.32
C THR A 870 -40.83 -85.90 21.51
N ILE A 871 -40.49 -87.04 22.12
CA ILE A 871 -39.68 -88.09 21.50
C ILE A 871 -40.58 -89.13 20.83
N LEU A 872 -41.61 -89.62 21.52
CA LEU A 872 -42.49 -90.71 21.05
C LEU A 872 -43.79 -90.24 20.39
N LEU A 873 -43.90 -88.95 20.05
CA LEU A 873 -45.11 -88.33 19.51
C LEU A 873 -45.81 -89.10 18.35
N PRO A 874 -45.11 -89.71 17.37
CA PRO A 874 -45.75 -90.43 16.27
C PRO A 874 -46.07 -91.91 16.59
N VAL A 875 -45.59 -92.44 17.72
CA VAL A 875 -45.66 -93.87 18.06
C VAL A 875 -47.06 -94.19 18.59
N LYS A 876 -47.68 -95.25 18.07
CA LYS A 876 -48.94 -95.78 18.60
C LYS A 876 -48.69 -96.88 19.61
N ASN A 877 -49.69 -97.14 20.47
CA ASN A 877 -49.68 -98.30 21.35
C ASN A 877 -49.34 -99.58 20.57
N GLY A 878 -48.38 -100.35 21.09
CA GLY A 878 -47.92 -101.61 20.53
C GLY A 878 -46.95 -101.47 19.35
N GLU A 879 -46.55 -100.26 18.94
CA GLU A 879 -45.53 -100.08 17.90
C GLU A 879 -44.10 -100.13 18.46
N ALA A 880 -43.18 -100.71 17.69
CA ALA A 880 -41.77 -100.73 18.04
C ALA A 880 -41.14 -99.35 17.80
N LEU A 881 -40.11 -99.01 18.58
CA LEU A 881 -39.41 -97.73 18.44
C LEU A 881 -38.49 -97.73 17.21
N ASP A 882 -38.75 -96.84 16.26
CA ASP A 882 -37.86 -96.58 15.11
C ASP A 882 -37.00 -95.35 15.39
N SER A 883 -35.75 -95.58 15.82
CA SER A 883 -34.80 -94.51 16.14
C SER A 883 -34.65 -93.46 15.03
N ASN A 884 -34.63 -93.87 13.76
CA ASN A 884 -34.33 -92.96 12.66
C ASN A 884 -35.55 -92.09 12.33
N ALA A 885 -36.74 -92.70 12.33
CA ALA A 885 -37.99 -91.97 12.13
C ALA A 885 -38.24 -90.96 13.27
N LEU A 886 -38.01 -91.38 14.51
CA LEU A 886 -38.18 -90.53 15.69
C LEU A 886 -37.18 -89.36 15.71
N LEU A 887 -35.90 -89.60 15.42
CA LEU A 887 -34.90 -88.53 15.33
C LEU A 887 -35.26 -87.52 14.23
N THR A 888 -35.74 -87.99 13.08
CA THR A 888 -36.16 -87.12 11.97
C THR A 888 -37.31 -86.21 12.39
N ILE A 889 -38.32 -86.76 13.07
CA ILE A 889 -39.47 -86.00 13.55
C ILE A 889 -39.06 -85.03 14.66
N PHE A 890 -38.22 -85.46 15.59
CA PHE A 890 -37.68 -84.60 16.65
C PHE A 890 -36.93 -83.40 16.06
N LYS A 891 -35.99 -83.63 15.13
CA LYS A 891 -35.25 -82.55 14.44
C LYS A 891 -36.20 -81.58 13.73
N ASN A 892 -37.21 -82.10 13.01
CA ASN A 892 -38.18 -81.26 12.32
C ASN A 892 -39.00 -80.40 13.28
N ASN A 893 -39.43 -80.94 14.42
CA ASN A 893 -40.21 -80.19 15.41
C ASN A 893 -39.37 -79.15 16.13
N VAL A 894 -38.11 -79.47 16.45
CA VAL A 894 -37.13 -78.53 17.02
C VAL A 894 -36.83 -77.38 16.04
N ALA A 895 -36.54 -77.68 14.77
CA ALA A 895 -36.28 -76.68 13.75
C ALA A 895 -37.48 -75.75 13.51
N ASN A 896 -38.71 -76.25 13.66
CA ASN A 896 -39.94 -75.49 13.50
C ASN A 896 -40.45 -74.84 14.80
N ASN A 897 -39.71 -74.93 15.92
CA ASN A 897 -40.11 -74.42 17.24
C ASN A 897 -41.53 -74.85 17.65
N VAL A 898 -41.86 -76.13 17.46
CA VAL A 898 -43.16 -76.69 17.86
C VAL A 898 -43.31 -76.60 19.39
N VAL A 899 -44.52 -76.30 19.85
CA VAL A 899 -44.84 -76.19 21.28
C VAL A 899 -44.43 -77.48 22.02
N ASN A 900 -43.87 -77.33 23.23
CA ASN A 900 -43.31 -78.38 24.09
C ASN A 900 -41.96 -78.98 23.64
N PHE A 901 -41.45 -78.65 22.46
CA PHE A 901 -40.08 -79.01 22.05
C PHE A 901 -39.07 -77.97 22.54
N PRO A 902 -37.80 -78.37 22.82
CA PRO A 902 -36.75 -77.39 23.09
C PRO A 902 -36.48 -76.55 21.83
N ALA A 903 -36.10 -75.28 22.04
CA ALA A 903 -35.48 -74.50 20.98
C ALA A 903 -34.19 -75.21 20.52
N SER A 904 -33.83 -75.08 19.25
CA SER A 904 -32.65 -75.76 18.67
C SER A 904 -31.42 -75.62 19.56
N TYR A 905 -31.01 -74.40 19.86
CA TYR A 905 -29.82 -74.10 20.67
C TYR A 905 -29.88 -74.62 22.12
N ALA A 906 -31.04 -75.04 22.63
CA ALA A 906 -31.25 -75.53 23.99
C ALA A 906 -31.35 -77.07 24.08
N VAL A 907 -31.26 -77.78 22.96
CA VAL A 907 -31.41 -79.25 22.88
C VAL A 907 -30.44 -79.98 23.81
N ALA A 908 -29.17 -79.57 23.87
CA ALA A 908 -28.17 -80.18 24.76
C ALA A 908 -28.60 -80.14 26.24
N ASN A 909 -29.01 -78.97 26.73
CA ASN A 909 -29.48 -78.78 28.10
C ASN A 909 -30.78 -79.55 28.36
N TRP A 910 -31.66 -79.61 27.37
CA TRP A 910 -32.93 -80.33 27.47
C TRP A 910 -32.72 -81.85 27.61
N PHE A 911 -31.81 -82.47 26.86
CA PHE A 911 -31.48 -83.88 27.05
C PHE A 911 -30.86 -84.16 28.43
N ALA A 912 -29.98 -83.27 28.92
CA ALA A 912 -29.42 -83.38 30.26
C ALA A 912 -30.52 -83.30 31.35
N ASP A 913 -31.53 -82.45 31.14
CA ASP A 913 -32.69 -82.32 32.02
C ASP A 913 -33.57 -83.59 32.04
N LEU A 914 -33.73 -84.29 30.91
CA LEU A 914 -34.51 -85.54 30.87
C LEU A 914 -33.95 -86.59 31.82
N ILE A 915 -32.63 -86.73 31.86
CA ILE A 915 -31.93 -87.67 32.74
C ILE A 915 -31.93 -87.14 34.18
N SER A 916 -31.40 -85.93 34.38
CA SER A 916 -31.17 -85.39 35.74
C SER A 916 -32.45 -85.15 36.54
N LYS A 917 -33.58 -84.88 35.87
CA LYS A 917 -34.90 -84.71 36.50
C LYS A 917 -35.74 -85.99 36.47
N ASN A 918 -35.12 -87.13 36.15
CA ASN A 918 -35.74 -88.45 36.16
C ASN A 918 -37.03 -88.54 35.32
N LYS A 919 -37.03 -87.95 34.13
CA LYS A 919 -38.20 -87.88 33.23
C LYS A 919 -38.41 -89.15 32.43
N ILE A 920 -37.36 -89.94 32.23
CA ILE A 920 -37.42 -91.22 31.51
C ILE A 920 -37.85 -92.31 32.50
N ASP A 921 -36.98 -92.76 33.41
CA ASP A 921 -37.32 -93.86 34.35
C ASP A 921 -38.45 -93.52 35.33
N GLY A 922 -38.46 -92.28 35.84
CA GLY A 922 -39.44 -91.83 36.82
C GLY A 922 -40.81 -91.59 36.22
N GLU A 923 -40.94 -90.58 35.37
CA GLU A 923 -42.23 -90.14 34.82
C GLU A 923 -42.76 -91.10 33.75
N PHE A 924 -41.99 -91.34 32.68
CA PHE A 924 -42.39 -92.23 31.60
C PHE A 924 -42.39 -93.71 32.02
N GLY A 925 -41.38 -94.19 32.75
CA GLY A 925 -41.35 -95.56 33.27
C GLY A 925 -42.50 -95.88 34.23
N THR A 926 -42.95 -94.92 35.04
CA THR A 926 -44.16 -95.10 35.87
C THR A 926 -45.43 -95.15 35.01
N GLN A 927 -45.51 -94.35 33.96
CA GLN A 927 -46.62 -94.41 33.00
C GLN A 927 -46.71 -95.80 32.35
N GLU A 928 -45.60 -96.34 31.85
CA GLU A 928 -45.53 -97.67 31.24
C GLU A 928 -45.91 -98.78 32.21
N LYS A 929 -45.38 -98.72 33.45
CA LYS A 929 -45.71 -99.69 34.49
C LYS A 929 -47.20 -99.69 34.86
N ASN A 930 -47.82 -98.51 34.96
CA ASN A 930 -49.23 -98.40 35.30
C ASN A 930 -50.12 -98.95 34.16
N ALA A 931 -49.74 -98.71 32.91
CA ALA A 931 -50.45 -99.29 31.76
C ALA A 931 -50.33 -100.82 31.75
N LEU A 932 -49.13 -101.37 32.00
CA LEU A 932 -48.92 -102.81 32.16
C LEU A 932 -49.79 -103.42 33.26
N ILE A 933 -49.88 -102.75 34.42
CA ILE A 933 -50.74 -103.17 35.54
C ILE A 933 -52.19 -103.26 35.09
N SER A 934 -52.69 -102.27 34.34
CA SER A 934 -54.06 -102.29 33.81
C SER A 934 -54.30 -103.47 32.85
N ASP A 935 -53.33 -103.78 31.99
CA ASP A 935 -53.45 -104.88 31.02
C ASP A 935 -53.37 -106.27 31.68
N ILE A 936 -52.57 -106.41 32.72
CA ILE A 936 -52.55 -107.61 33.57
C ILE A 936 -53.90 -107.79 34.27
N ASP A 937 -54.47 -106.72 34.84
CA ASP A 937 -55.78 -106.78 35.53
C ASP A 937 -56.91 -107.21 34.56
N ASN A 938 -56.90 -106.66 33.34
CA ASN A 938 -57.81 -107.07 32.27
C ASN A 938 -57.64 -108.55 31.91
N SER A 939 -56.39 -109.02 31.76
CA SER A 939 -56.07 -110.42 31.45
C SER A 939 -56.55 -111.39 32.53
N LEU A 940 -56.32 -111.05 33.81
CA LEU A 940 -56.79 -111.84 34.94
C LEU A 940 -58.31 -111.88 35.01
N THR A 941 -58.97 -110.75 34.76
CA THR A 941 -60.43 -110.69 34.71
C THR A 941 -60.98 -111.60 33.61
N GLN A 942 -60.36 -111.59 32.42
CA GLN A 942 -60.75 -112.47 31.32
C GLN A 942 -60.54 -113.95 31.64
N TYR A 943 -59.41 -114.30 32.26
CA TYR A 943 -59.13 -115.66 32.73
C TYR A 943 -60.18 -116.11 33.77
N LYS A 944 -60.42 -115.31 34.82
CA LYS A 944 -61.40 -115.63 35.86
C LYS A 944 -62.80 -115.88 35.30
N ASN A 945 -63.20 -115.10 34.29
CA ASN A 945 -64.52 -115.17 33.65
C ASN A 945 -64.65 -116.30 32.62
N SER A 946 -63.55 -116.97 32.26
CA SER A 946 -63.53 -117.97 31.19
C SER A 946 -62.98 -119.33 31.62
N ASN A 947 -62.28 -119.41 32.76
CA ASN A 947 -61.80 -120.66 33.31
C ASN A 947 -62.94 -121.41 34.02
N TRP A 948 -63.59 -122.32 33.30
CA TRP A 948 -64.65 -123.17 33.82
C TRP A 948 -64.14 -124.37 34.62
N GLY A 949 -62.82 -124.57 34.73
CA GLY A 949 -62.24 -125.69 35.48
C GLY A 949 -61.93 -126.94 34.65
N TYR A 950 -62.10 -126.89 33.33
CA TYR A 950 -61.71 -128.01 32.48
C TYR A 950 -60.18 -128.08 32.39
N ASN A 951 -59.66 -129.30 32.26
CA ASN A 951 -58.23 -129.53 32.11
C ASN A 951 -57.77 -129.18 30.68
N ILE A 952 -57.77 -127.89 30.38
CA ILE A 952 -57.24 -127.30 29.15
C ILE A 952 -55.83 -126.81 29.44
N MET A 953 -54.88 -127.17 28.57
CA MET A 953 -53.49 -126.75 28.71
C MET A 953 -53.39 -125.22 28.58
N MET A 954 -52.98 -124.57 29.67
CA MET A 954 -52.61 -123.16 29.67
C MET A 954 -51.14 -123.03 29.22
N PRO A 955 -50.73 -121.94 28.55
CA PRO A 955 -49.32 -121.69 28.33
C PRO A 955 -48.55 -121.62 29.65
N ALA A 956 -47.38 -122.26 29.69
CA ALA A 956 -46.58 -122.36 30.91
C ALA A 956 -46.20 -121.00 31.53
N TYR A 957 -46.10 -119.95 30.71
CA TYR A 957 -45.85 -118.60 31.21
C TYR A 957 -47.05 -118.06 32.01
N PHE A 958 -48.28 -118.39 31.64
CA PHE A 958 -49.45 -117.88 32.35
C PHE A 958 -49.53 -118.52 33.74
N ASP A 959 -49.28 -119.83 33.82
CA ASP A 959 -49.15 -120.56 35.08
C ASP A 959 -48.03 -119.99 35.97
N HIS A 960 -46.91 -119.59 35.36
CA HIS A 960 -45.76 -119.08 36.07
C HIS A 960 -45.93 -117.64 36.58
N TYR A 961 -46.45 -116.75 35.73
CA TYR A 961 -46.52 -115.32 36.04
C TYR A 961 -47.84 -114.89 36.65
N PHE A 962 -48.97 -115.49 36.28
CA PHE A 962 -50.30 -115.01 36.65
C PHE A 962 -50.96 -115.83 37.76
N LEU A 963 -50.55 -117.09 37.95
CA LEU A 963 -51.16 -118.01 38.92
C LEU A 963 -50.23 -118.31 40.10
N THR A 964 -50.83 -118.68 41.23
CA THR A 964 -50.10 -119.23 42.38
C THR A 964 -49.63 -120.66 42.08
N PRO A 965 -48.68 -121.22 42.83
CA PRO A 965 -48.15 -122.58 42.61
C PRO A 965 -49.18 -123.72 42.65
N ASP A 966 -50.42 -123.45 43.09
CA ASP A 966 -51.54 -124.40 43.02
C ASP A 966 -52.12 -124.57 41.60
N GLY A 967 -51.70 -123.73 40.65
CA GLY A 967 -52.18 -123.69 39.27
C GLY A 967 -53.64 -123.25 39.13
N LYS A 968 -54.23 -122.66 40.17
CA LYS A 968 -55.67 -122.35 40.24
C LYS A 968 -55.99 -120.94 40.71
N SER A 969 -55.29 -120.43 41.73
CA SER A 969 -55.55 -119.08 42.25
C SER A 969 -54.69 -118.04 41.53
N THR A 970 -55.20 -116.82 41.33
CA THR A 970 -54.44 -115.75 40.65
C THR A 970 -53.53 -115.01 41.63
N LEU A 971 -52.33 -114.61 41.20
CA LEU A 971 -51.45 -113.70 41.96
C LEU A 971 -52.00 -112.26 41.97
N PRO A 972 -51.61 -111.40 42.94
CA PRO A 972 -51.94 -109.97 42.92
C PRO A 972 -51.35 -109.26 41.69
N VAL A 973 -52.11 -108.37 41.06
CA VAL A 973 -51.70 -107.65 39.82
C VAL A 973 -50.35 -106.96 39.96
N SER A 974 -50.07 -106.33 41.10
CA SER A 974 -48.79 -105.66 41.37
C SER A 974 -47.61 -106.63 41.41
N ASP A 975 -47.82 -107.83 41.96
CA ASP A 975 -46.78 -108.84 42.10
C ASP A 975 -46.50 -109.48 40.74
N ILE A 976 -47.53 -109.73 39.95
CA ILE A 976 -47.42 -110.19 38.56
C ILE A 976 -46.60 -109.18 37.74
N ALA A 977 -46.96 -107.89 37.80
CA ALA A 977 -46.25 -106.85 37.07
C ALA A 977 -44.78 -106.75 37.50
N ASN A 978 -44.50 -106.82 38.81
CA ASN A 978 -43.13 -106.77 39.32
C ASN A 978 -42.33 -108.02 38.94
N ASN A 979 -42.92 -109.22 38.99
CA ASN A 979 -42.27 -110.47 38.60
C ASN A 979 -41.94 -110.48 37.11
N ILE A 980 -42.89 -110.09 36.26
CA ILE A 980 -42.66 -109.96 34.81
C ILE A 980 -41.55 -108.96 34.52
N ILE A 981 -41.56 -107.78 35.17
CA ILE A 981 -40.50 -106.78 34.99
C ILE A 981 -39.15 -107.31 35.49
N PHE A 982 -39.13 -107.97 36.65
CA PHE A 982 -37.92 -108.51 37.26
C PHE A 982 -37.31 -109.61 36.38
N ASP A 983 -38.09 -110.63 36.03
CA ASP A 983 -37.62 -111.77 35.21
C ASP A 983 -37.29 -111.32 33.79
N ALA A 984 -37.98 -110.32 33.25
CA ALA A 984 -37.57 -109.72 32.01
C ALA A 984 -36.14 -109.15 32.08
N LYS A 985 -35.81 -108.45 33.16
CA LYS A 985 -34.48 -107.86 33.37
C LYS A 985 -33.42 -108.92 33.68
N SER A 986 -33.73 -109.94 34.47
CA SER A 986 -32.74 -110.93 34.93
C SER A 986 -32.63 -112.18 34.03
N GLU A 987 -33.70 -112.58 33.36
CA GLU A 987 -33.80 -113.88 32.67
C GLU A 987 -34.07 -113.74 31.17
N TRP A 988 -34.91 -112.79 30.76
CA TRP A 988 -35.31 -112.67 29.35
C TRP A 988 -34.37 -111.80 28.52
N GLY A 989 -33.50 -111.03 29.19
CA GLY A 989 -32.52 -110.17 28.54
C GLY A 989 -33.01 -108.75 28.27
N GLY A 990 -33.96 -108.23 29.08
CA GLY A 990 -34.29 -106.81 29.17
C GLY A 990 -35.74 -106.44 28.83
N GLU A 991 -36.03 -105.14 28.92
CA GLU A 991 -37.35 -104.52 28.72
C GLU A 991 -37.97 -104.76 27.32
N GLN A 992 -37.16 -104.83 26.25
CA GLN A 992 -37.66 -105.18 24.91
C GLN A 992 -38.41 -106.52 24.88
N ARG A 993 -38.10 -107.44 25.79
CA ARG A 993 -38.79 -108.73 25.89
C ARG A 993 -40.17 -108.60 26.54
N ILE A 994 -40.39 -107.62 27.42
CA ILE A 994 -41.72 -107.31 27.98
C ILE A 994 -42.61 -106.77 26.87
N TYR A 995 -42.10 -105.83 26.06
CA TYR A 995 -42.79 -105.35 24.87
C TYR A 995 -43.18 -106.51 23.94
N VAL A 996 -42.22 -107.40 23.63
CA VAL A 996 -42.49 -108.58 22.79
C VAL A 996 -43.49 -109.52 23.45
N PHE A 997 -43.47 -109.69 24.77
CA PHE A 997 -44.34 -110.61 25.53
C PHE A 997 -45.83 -110.20 25.50
N PHE A 998 -46.12 -108.89 25.44
CA PHE A 998 -47.50 -108.38 25.38
C PHE A 998 -47.97 -107.96 23.98
N ASN A 999 -47.09 -107.45 23.11
CA ASN A 999 -47.53 -106.62 21.96
C ASN A 999 -47.12 -107.09 20.55
N SER A 1000 -46.29 -108.12 20.38
CA SER A 1000 -45.89 -108.59 19.03
C SER A 1000 -47.04 -109.33 18.31
N GLN A 1001 -46.98 -109.60 17.00
CA GLN A 1001 -47.99 -110.44 16.30
C GLN A 1001 -47.48 -111.85 15.95
N ASN A 1002 -46.19 -112.15 16.16
CA ASN A 1002 -45.53 -113.33 15.60
C ASN A 1002 -45.25 -114.47 16.61
N VAL A 1003 -45.66 -114.33 17.87
CA VAL A 1003 -45.50 -115.34 18.93
C VAL A 1003 -46.88 -115.51 19.59
N GLY A 1004 -47.26 -116.68 20.09
CA GLY A 1004 -48.48 -116.80 20.90
C GLY A 1004 -48.31 -115.91 22.13
N HIS A 1005 -49.07 -114.82 22.22
CA HIS A 1005 -48.98 -113.83 23.30
C HIS A 1005 -50.14 -113.97 24.26
N VAL A 1006 -49.96 -113.42 25.47
CA VAL A 1006 -50.88 -113.54 26.61
C VAL A 1006 -52.35 -113.42 26.20
N PHE A 1007 -52.73 -112.38 25.44
CA PHE A 1007 -54.12 -112.16 25.05
C PHE A 1007 -54.63 -113.15 24.01
N PHE A 1008 -53.81 -113.50 23.02
CA PHE A 1008 -54.18 -114.48 22.01
C PHE A 1008 -54.34 -115.85 22.66
N ASP A 1009 -53.38 -116.28 23.47
CA ASP A 1009 -53.43 -117.59 24.13
C ASP A 1009 -54.55 -117.63 25.17
N LEU A 1010 -54.83 -116.53 25.89
CA LEU A 1010 -55.99 -116.43 26.77
C LEU A 1010 -57.32 -116.55 26.01
N SER A 1011 -57.40 -115.97 24.81
CA SER A 1011 -58.60 -116.10 23.97
C SER A 1011 -58.80 -117.54 23.49
N VAL A 1012 -57.72 -118.23 23.10
CA VAL A 1012 -57.74 -119.65 22.71
C VAL A 1012 -58.12 -120.53 23.90
N TYR A 1013 -57.52 -120.28 25.07
CA TYR A 1013 -57.85 -120.98 26.31
C TYR A 1013 -59.33 -120.79 26.70
N ALA A 1014 -59.82 -119.55 26.69
CA ALA A 1014 -61.20 -119.21 27.00
C ALA A 1014 -62.19 -119.87 26.03
N GLN A 1015 -61.83 -119.95 24.75
CA GLN A 1015 -62.62 -120.64 23.74
C GLN A 1015 -62.69 -122.14 24.02
N GLN A 1016 -61.55 -122.80 24.28
CA GLN A 1016 -61.51 -124.24 24.58
C GLN A 1016 -62.27 -124.59 25.87
N GLN A 1017 -62.14 -123.77 26.92
CA GLN A 1017 -62.93 -123.90 28.14
C GLN A 1017 -64.44 -123.80 27.85
N THR A 1018 -64.84 -122.87 26.98
CA THR A 1018 -66.24 -122.70 26.57
C THR A 1018 -66.75 -123.87 25.75
N GLU A 1019 -65.95 -124.43 24.84
CA GLU A 1019 -66.31 -125.61 24.04
C GLU A 1019 -66.52 -126.84 24.92
N CYS A 1020 -65.64 -127.08 25.91
CA CYS A 1020 -65.82 -128.15 26.89
C CYS A 1020 -67.08 -127.94 27.76
N LEU A 1021 -67.32 -126.71 28.22
CA LEU A 1021 -68.53 -126.38 28.99
C LEU A 1021 -69.78 -126.68 28.18
N LYS A 1022 -69.84 -126.23 26.92
CA LYS A 1022 -70.95 -126.51 26.01
C LYS A 1022 -71.13 -128.01 25.81
N ASN A 1023 -70.07 -128.79 25.71
CA ASN A 1023 -70.19 -130.24 25.57
C ASN A 1023 -70.87 -130.90 26.78
N ASP A 1024 -70.48 -130.53 28.01
CA ASP A 1024 -71.13 -131.02 29.23
C ASP A 1024 -72.59 -130.54 29.34
N LEU A 1025 -72.84 -129.26 29.04
CA LEU A 1025 -74.19 -128.71 29.00
C LEU A 1025 -75.05 -129.40 27.93
N SER A 1026 -74.48 -129.81 26.80
CA SER A 1026 -75.17 -130.58 25.76
C SER A 1026 -75.60 -131.95 26.31
N ASN A 1027 -74.70 -132.63 27.02
CA ASN A 1027 -74.98 -133.91 27.66
C ASN A 1027 -76.10 -133.78 28.71
N ILE A 1028 -76.03 -132.74 29.54
CA ILE A 1028 -77.06 -132.41 30.53
C ILE A 1028 -78.38 -132.04 29.85
N LEU A 1029 -78.35 -131.27 28.76
CA LEU A 1029 -79.55 -130.90 27.99
C LEU A 1029 -80.21 -132.11 27.35
N ILE A 1030 -79.44 -133.10 26.87
CA ILE A 1030 -79.98 -134.37 26.37
C ILE A 1030 -80.74 -135.10 27.48
N ILE A 1031 -80.14 -135.20 28.67
CA ILE A 1031 -80.75 -135.84 29.84
C ILE A 1031 -82.03 -135.10 30.24
N LEU A 1032 -81.97 -133.77 30.37
CA LEU A 1032 -83.11 -132.94 30.72
C LEU A 1032 -84.22 -133.06 29.66
N ASN A 1033 -83.90 -132.98 28.37
CA ASN A 1033 -84.90 -133.17 27.30
C ASN A 1033 -85.54 -134.56 27.29
N GLN A 1034 -84.82 -135.61 27.70
CA GLN A 1034 -85.38 -136.95 27.85
C GLN A 1034 -86.34 -137.03 29.05
N GLY A 1035 -85.96 -136.49 30.21
CA GLY A 1035 -86.80 -136.48 31.40
C GLY A 1035 -88.07 -135.64 31.23
N TYR A 1036 -87.97 -134.55 30.46
CA TYR A 1036 -89.01 -133.53 30.31
C TYR A 1036 -89.79 -133.66 28.98
N LYS A 1037 -89.54 -134.72 28.19
CA LYS A 1037 -90.15 -134.93 26.88
C LYS A 1037 -91.69 -134.99 26.99
N HIS A 1038 -92.38 -133.99 26.44
CA HIS A 1038 -93.85 -133.81 26.43
C HIS A 1038 -94.51 -133.38 27.75
N LYS A 1039 -93.76 -132.76 28.66
CA LYS A 1039 -94.33 -132.21 29.90
C LYS A 1039 -94.15 -130.68 29.94
N ASP A 1040 -95.22 -129.96 30.25
CA ASP A 1040 -95.16 -128.54 30.60
C ASP A 1040 -94.77 -128.40 32.08
N PHE A 1041 -93.81 -127.54 32.40
CA PHE A 1041 -93.37 -127.35 33.80
C PHE A 1041 -93.31 -125.89 34.19
N THR A 1042 -93.87 -125.61 35.36
CA THR A 1042 -93.69 -124.34 36.07
C THR A 1042 -93.32 -124.69 37.51
N PHE A 1043 -92.05 -124.51 37.90
CA PHE A 1043 -91.59 -124.74 39.27
C PHE A 1043 -91.18 -123.44 39.93
N ASN A 1044 -91.70 -123.18 41.14
CA ASN A 1044 -91.42 -121.96 41.89
C ASN A 1044 -90.19 -122.13 42.81
N GLN A 1045 -89.28 -121.17 42.79
CA GLN A 1045 -88.01 -121.18 43.54
C GLN A 1045 -88.17 -121.03 45.07
N THR A 1046 -89.40 -120.82 45.56
CA THR A 1046 -89.63 -120.46 46.97
C THR A 1046 -89.51 -121.61 47.97
N SER A 1047 -89.38 -122.87 47.50
CA SER A 1047 -89.00 -124.00 48.36
C SER A 1047 -88.04 -124.94 47.61
N LEU A 1048 -86.75 -124.89 47.97
CA LEU A 1048 -85.74 -125.78 47.39
C LEU A 1048 -86.05 -127.24 47.76
N PRO A 1049 -86.19 -128.16 46.79
CA PRO A 1049 -86.56 -129.54 47.07
C PRO A 1049 -85.44 -130.37 47.71
N PHE A 1050 -84.18 -129.98 47.52
CA PHE A 1050 -83.00 -130.55 48.19
C PHE A 1050 -81.82 -129.57 48.11
N ALA A 1051 -80.79 -129.80 48.93
CA ALA A 1051 -79.54 -129.04 48.87
C ALA A 1051 -78.83 -129.32 47.54
N GLY A 1052 -78.64 -128.30 46.70
CA GLY A 1052 -78.12 -128.40 45.32
C GLY A 1052 -79.16 -128.08 44.24
N ALA A 1053 -80.45 -128.04 44.57
CA ALA A 1053 -81.51 -127.67 43.62
C ALA A 1053 -81.34 -126.25 43.03
N GLU A 1054 -80.70 -125.34 43.78
CA GLU A 1054 -80.38 -123.98 43.32
C GLU A 1054 -79.38 -124.00 42.14
N HIS A 1055 -78.48 -124.98 42.09
CA HIS A 1055 -77.51 -125.14 41.01
C HIS A 1055 -78.17 -125.74 39.77
N ILE A 1056 -79.09 -126.69 39.96
CA ILE A 1056 -79.83 -127.29 38.85
C ILE A 1056 -80.75 -126.28 38.16
N TRP A 1057 -81.27 -125.27 38.87
CA TRP A 1057 -82.07 -124.19 38.28
C TRP A 1057 -81.34 -123.40 37.20
N THR A 1058 -80.01 -123.33 37.25
CA THR A 1058 -79.20 -122.60 36.28
C THR A 1058 -79.35 -123.13 34.84
N PHE A 1059 -79.91 -124.32 34.67
CA PHE A 1059 -80.19 -124.92 33.36
C PHE A 1059 -81.57 -124.57 32.77
N PHE A 1060 -82.40 -123.82 33.49
CA PHE A 1060 -83.79 -123.54 33.10
C PHE A 1060 -84.07 -122.05 32.87
N ASN A 1061 -84.90 -121.75 31.88
CA ASN A 1061 -85.41 -120.39 31.69
C ASN A 1061 -86.27 -120.00 32.89
N THR A 1062 -85.94 -118.93 33.58
CA THR A 1062 -86.68 -118.45 34.75
C THR A 1062 -87.48 -117.18 34.42
N LYS A 1063 -88.71 -117.09 34.93
CA LYS A 1063 -89.54 -115.87 34.89
C LYS A 1063 -90.30 -115.74 36.21
N ASN A 1064 -90.15 -114.60 36.88
CA ASN A 1064 -90.78 -114.31 38.18
C ASN A 1064 -90.52 -115.38 39.25
N GLY A 1065 -89.28 -115.86 39.35
CA GLY A 1065 -88.91 -116.88 40.33
C GLY A 1065 -89.48 -118.27 40.02
N SER A 1066 -89.97 -118.51 38.81
CA SER A 1066 -90.39 -119.85 38.36
C SER A 1066 -89.63 -120.30 37.11
N THR A 1067 -89.22 -121.57 37.03
CA THR A 1067 -88.67 -122.16 35.81
C THR A 1067 -89.81 -122.43 34.83
N ILE A 1068 -89.73 -121.89 33.62
CA ILE A 1068 -90.81 -121.91 32.60
C ILE A 1068 -90.46 -122.77 31.38
N GLY A 1069 -89.28 -123.38 31.36
CA GLY A 1069 -88.87 -124.31 30.30
C GLY A 1069 -87.37 -124.52 30.24
N LEU A 1070 -86.97 -125.47 29.39
CA LEU A 1070 -85.58 -125.72 29.03
C LEU A 1070 -85.21 -124.89 27.79
N PRO A 1071 -83.95 -124.44 27.68
CA PRO A 1071 -83.42 -123.89 26.44
C PRO A 1071 -83.52 -124.88 25.28
N THR A 1072 -83.72 -124.38 24.06
CA THR A 1072 -83.92 -125.21 22.86
C THR A 1072 -82.65 -125.84 22.29
N ASP A 1073 -81.50 -125.26 22.63
CA ASP A 1073 -80.19 -125.63 22.12
C ASP A 1073 -79.10 -125.34 23.18
N VAL A 1074 -77.93 -125.91 22.95
CA VAL A 1074 -76.78 -125.81 23.87
C VAL A 1074 -76.22 -124.40 23.99
N ASP A 1075 -76.34 -123.56 22.96
CA ASP A 1075 -75.83 -122.18 22.98
C ASP A 1075 -76.71 -121.29 23.86
N SER A 1076 -78.03 -121.44 23.74
CA SER A 1076 -79.01 -120.80 24.61
C SER A 1076 -78.86 -121.27 26.06
N LEU A 1077 -78.62 -122.58 26.26
CA LEU A 1077 -78.33 -123.12 27.60
C LEU A 1077 -77.02 -122.59 28.17
N TYR A 1078 -75.98 -122.50 27.37
CA TYR A 1078 -74.69 -121.95 27.79
C TYR A 1078 -74.81 -120.49 28.25
N ASN A 1079 -75.48 -119.64 27.47
CA ASN A 1079 -75.63 -118.22 27.82
C ASN A 1079 -76.47 -118.04 29.10
N LEU A 1080 -77.54 -118.83 29.23
CA LEU A 1080 -78.37 -118.87 30.43
C LEU A 1080 -77.57 -119.33 31.64
N PHE A 1081 -76.91 -120.49 31.52
CA PHE A 1081 -76.11 -121.10 32.57
C PHE A 1081 -75.00 -120.17 33.02
N LYS A 1082 -74.24 -119.59 32.10
CA LYS A 1082 -73.18 -118.62 32.38
C LYS A 1082 -73.68 -117.41 33.19
N GLY A 1083 -74.87 -116.89 32.86
CA GLY A 1083 -75.45 -115.77 33.58
C GLY A 1083 -75.94 -116.15 34.98
N GLN A 1084 -76.65 -117.29 35.09
CA GLN A 1084 -77.29 -117.69 36.34
C GLN A 1084 -76.34 -118.36 37.33
N ILE A 1085 -75.32 -119.09 36.86
CA ILE A 1085 -74.37 -119.80 37.72
C ILE A 1085 -73.53 -118.84 38.57
N ALA A 1086 -73.29 -117.62 38.07
CA ALA A 1086 -72.60 -116.56 38.79
C ALA A 1086 -73.37 -116.07 40.04
N GLU A 1087 -74.69 -116.28 40.09
CA GLU A 1087 -75.54 -115.92 41.24
C GLU A 1087 -75.63 -117.06 42.28
N THR A 1088 -74.96 -118.18 42.04
CA THR A 1088 -74.92 -119.33 42.96
C THR A 1088 -73.66 -119.33 43.81
N ASN A 1089 -73.67 -120.11 44.91
CA ASN A 1089 -72.48 -120.30 45.75
C ASN A 1089 -71.35 -121.14 45.09
N LEU A 1090 -71.54 -121.63 43.85
CA LEU A 1090 -70.50 -122.36 43.10
C LEU A 1090 -69.40 -121.44 42.56
N VAL A 1091 -69.65 -120.12 42.51
CA VAL A 1091 -68.71 -119.11 42.00
C VAL A 1091 -68.37 -118.15 43.13
N ASN A 1092 -67.07 -117.91 43.37
CA ASN A 1092 -66.61 -116.91 44.35
C ASN A 1092 -65.32 -116.21 43.90
N ASP A 1093 -64.99 -115.11 44.55
CA ASP A 1093 -63.89 -114.21 44.15
C ASP A 1093 -62.50 -114.87 44.11
N LYS A 1094 -62.27 -115.96 44.85
CA LYS A 1094 -60.96 -116.63 44.93
C LYS A 1094 -60.73 -117.65 43.82
N VAL A 1095 -61.76 -118.43 43.47
CA VAL A 1095 -61.63 -119.55 42.51
C VAL A 1095 -62.43 -119.33 41.21
N GLY A 1096 -63.21 -118.25 41.12
CA GLY A 1096 -64.03 -117.92 39.95
C GLY A 1096 -64.91 -119.09 39.52
N PHE A 1097 -64.93 -119.36 38.21
CA PHE A 1097 -65.68 -120.47 37.63
C PHE A 1097 -64.92 -121.81 37.62
N SER A 1098 -63.72 -121.91 38.22
CA SER A 1098 -62.84 -123.08 38.07
C SER A 1098 -63.35 -124.39 38.68
N GLN A 1099 -64.44 -124.36 39.44
CA GLN A 1099 -65.05 -125.56 40.03
C GLN A 1099 -66.22 -126.09 39.19
N ILE A 1100 -66.66 -125.34 38.18
CA ILE A 1100 -67.88 -125.63 37.41
C ILE A 1100 -67.76 -126.92 36.60
N ALA A 1101 -66.62 -127.18 35.96
CA ALA A 1101 -66.39 -128.40 35.22
C ALA A 1101 -66.55 -129.65 36.11
N SER A 1102 -65.99 -129.63 37.32
CA SER A 1102 -66.15 -130.74 38.26
C SER A 1102 -67.61 -130.92 38.68
N TYR A 1103 -68.32 -129.81 38.91
CA TYR A 1103 -69.74 -129.84 39.23
C TYR A 1103 -70.55 -130.45 38.07
N LEU A 1104 -70.41 -129.94 36.84
CA LEU A 1104 -71.15 -130.44 35.68
C LEU A 1104 -70.86 -131.90 35.37
N ASN A 1105 -69.59 -132.32 35.45
CA ASN A 1105 -69.22 -133.72 35.27
C ASN A 1105 -69.79 -134.65 36.36
N SER A 1106 -70.14 -134.13 37.54
CA SER A 1106 -70.79 -134.92 38.58
C SER A 1106 -72.28 -135.17 38.31
N LEU A 1107 -72.91 -134.35 37.46
CA LEU A 1107 -74.34 -134.39 37.16
C LEU A 1107 -74.73 -135.50 36.20
N TYR A 1108 -73.77 -136.13 35.54
CA TYR A 1108 -74.06 -137.21 34.61
C TYR A 1108 -72.96 -138.28 34.61
N THR A 1109 -73.27 -139.45 34.08
CA THR A 1109 -72.27 -140.49 33.82
C THR A 1109 -72.56 -141.16 32.48
N ASN A 1110 -71.52 -141.69 31.84
CA ASN A 1110 -71.64 -142.37 30.57
C ASN A 1110 -71.45 -143.87 30.77
N VAL A 1111 -72.53 -144.64 30.66
CA VAL A 1111 -72.51 -146.10 30.77
C VAL A 1111 -72.69 -146.69 29.37
N LYS A 1112 -71.60 -147.20 28.77
CA LYS A 1112 -71.58 -147.86 27.45
C LYS A 1112 -72.14 -146.99 26.31
N GLY A 1113 -71.86 -145.68 26.32
CA GLY A 1113 -72.31 -144.74 25.29
C GLY A 1113 -73.66 -144.10 25.58
N ASN A 1114 -74.36 -144.51 26.64
CA ASN A 1114 -75.59 -143.87 27.08
C ASN A 1114 -75.29 -142.92 28.24
N ILE A 1115 -75.57 -141.64 28.00
CA ILE A 1115 -75.46 -140.57 28.99
C ILE A 1115 -76.70 -140.62 29.88
N VAL A 1116 -76.49 -140.79 31.18
CA VAL A 1116 -77.55 -140.88 32.17
C VAL A 1116 -77.30 -139.90 33.31
N ALA A 1117 -78.38 -139.42 33.92
CA ALA A 1117 -78.30 -138.49 35.04
C ALA A 1117 -77.57 -139.12 36.23
N ASN A 1118 -76.79 -138.31 36.93
CA ASN A 1118 -76.05 -138.66 38.14
C ASN A 1118 -76.11 -137.52 39.16
N GLY A 1119 -75.69 -137.77 40.40
CA GLY A 1119 -75.56 -136.74 41.42
C GLY A 1119 -76.81 -135.89 41.62
N GLU A 1120 -76.64 -134.58 41.67
CA GLU A 1120 -77.73 -133.62 41.91
C GLU A 1120 -78.78 -133.62 40.78
N LEU A 1121 -78.38 -133.88 39.54
CA LEU A 1121 -79.32 -133.93 38.41
C LEU A 1121 -80.18 -135.20 38.47
N LEU A 1122 -79.64 -136.32 38.95
CA LEU A 1122 -80.43 -137.52 39.22
C LEU A 1122 -81.40 -137.30 40.39
N ASN A 1123 -80.95 -136.64 41.46
CA ASN A 1123 -81.83 -136.26 42.57
C ASN A 1123 -82.97 -135.36 42.10
N TRP A 1124 -82.67 -134.42 41.20
CA TRP A 1124 -83.64 -133.54 40.57
C TRP A 1124 -84.69 -134.33 39.76
N LEU A 1125 -84.26 -135.23 38.88
CA LEU A 1125 -85.18 -136.06 38.09
C LEU A 1125 -85.97 -137.05 38.95
N ASN A 1126 -85.37 -137.60 40.00
CA ASN A 1126 -86.08 -138.48 40.93
C ASN A 1126 -87.14 -137.73 41.73
N TRP A 1127 -86.83 -136.51 42.17
CA TRP A 1127 -87.79 -135.62 42.85
C TRP A 1127 -88.91 -135.19 41.90
N GLU A 1128 -88.62 -134.84 40.66
CA GLU A 1128 -89.65 -134.45 39.67
C GLU A 1128 -90.55 -135.62 39.23
N ASN A 1129 -90.09 -136.87 39.37
CA ASN A 1129 -90.92 -138.06 39.12
C ASN A 1129 -91.83 -138.44 40.31
N GLN A 1130 -91.72 -137.77 41.45
CA GLN A 1130 -92.64 -137.91 42.60
C GLN A 1130 -93.81 -136.93 42.46
#